data_AF-A0A1S6K844-F1
#
_entry.id   AF-A0A1S6K844-F1
#
_cell.length_a   1.000
_cell.length_b   1.000
_cell.length_c   1.000
_cell.angle_alpha   90.00
_cell.angle_beta   90.00
_cell.angle_gamma   90.00
#
_symmetry.space_group_name_H-M   'P 1'
#
loop_
_entity.id
_entity.type
_entity.pdbx_description
1 polymer ?
#
loop_
_entity_poly.entity_id
_entity_poly.type
_entity_poly.pdbx_seq_one_letter_code
_entity_poly.pdbx_strand_id
1 'polypeptide(L)'
;MAPSGAASTEGRMYKDGAMYQRAAFEGSLVEIHGLAEELEPTPETRVQNPNALPVTVNGERGRVIGWSDQDEKYIVETFDGLVIGVGSGNLVEYEPPATEDGGFDLAWPSGPVSHDEFADGVVGTLQDKGYCVVQMFSSAAMRSAAVAEASELTDWRLPTAELEVAYLGSGNTSKYAVLAQDDFSREPDDRLAQCDRVLSNLGILLRGSLLDGFGFSIDGRTNGNVCVPLANASEEKLLRPSPLAHADEEAQQKIHGHVNFLQMRRVKAMYTIENEGGQIEVLPNVGEGPAVSLPLSKNRLVILLPDRVGYRYQPEGKSLMLQTWFMSEPAIVGWESKRSVRIPQRQRDERVHLKSLHVRIPGGGCDRMQAWAMWAAGTDGALKIPSNRFDIDLYYNPEAQFGALYTNHSAVMADYYMDHFDYQHFGIREVEASSMGAGQRNLLEVGYESFYQAGYTRESMRGLHAGVYIGDKNTDRKSLVPGIVQAKVMMGGEVLNCHHSGFNSGVTACRLSYSFTLRGPVADIDTACSSALVAMGEANKGLRRATQENPTPTAYCGLRTALVMGMDLVDAPFTLFAYCAAQMVSVGGRSFTFDESANGFLRGDGVGGTLLELGTSDEEAQEMLACLMGTNVNQDGKSASLSAPHGPSQQQCIKASMSEAGLTASEITIAECHGTGTALGDPIEVGALRETMKKRDVPMVVTSAKSNFGHTEAAAGICGIARCMTMLLSMCGACNLHLKNINPHIEYIGYPAFFITESTDCGKKTGISGVSSFGVGGTNARGDIWSRSVYGYMRTDTVLPVNKWRLQTALHMRIHLNGQPGPSVSDTLSLYGSWNGWSEMVEMESVEDGTWEAIVVLGDVGRERFCVVLNGNPRAAFYPMVDWAAQSEEILGPDWEREQRCWLIQGTAEKARYKIKFTWSFSYEKGELKTVTWELLDNEGPDPPPAAVDGWAYEHSYALAASWTGWERVRMHPGSGKEKLFETTVRIGASGQEEFQFVRDGDWKQAIHPAAAKTTKAMVPVRGPDDDNQKAWVIVGKPGQVFTVQLEISNTLITVRTISPKLEKKIWLSRDVSGVDWHDYWVVFGSFDPQFIPLAPDPKLAGVYRCTITTRASGKENFQIAVDHDLSLILHPSFGGARSGESEVFGPDDAVRGFFWTISGRPDSTYEVVLERSRDSSSVAWREIAAIELVDSGALEDQQDQASDNKPKEAEEEEEGAQAAESAEQEA
;
A
#
# COMPACT_ATOMS: atom_id res chain seq x y z
N MET A 1 63.78 7.25 -23.64
CA MET A 1 64.55 8.43 -23.18
C MET A 1 64.07 8.75 -21.77
N ALA A 2 64.96 9.21 -20.87
CA ALA A 2 64.54 10.04 -19.73
C ALA A 2 64.49 11.52 -20.19
N PRO A 3 63.88 12.46 -19.43
CA PRO A 3 64.59 13.08 -18.31
C PRO A 3 63.72 13.54 -17.10
N SER A 4 64.40 13.92 -16.00
CA SER A 4 64.00 14.90 -14.94
C SER A 4 62.61 14.77 -14.25
N GLY A 5 62.47 14.74 -12.92
CA GLY A 5 63.35 15.17 -11.82
C GLY A 5 63.20 16.67 -11.51
N ALA A 6 63.20 17.18 -10.28
CA ALA A 6 63.52 16.61 -8.95
C ALA A 6 62.61 17.29 -7.86
N ALA A 7 62.77 17.22 -6.53
CA ALA A 7 63.88 16.82 -5.66
C ALA A 7 63.42 16.38 -4.25
N SER A 8 64.31 15.72 -3.51
CA SER A 8 64.18 15.41 -2.08
C SER A 8 65.22 16.18 -1.24
N THR A 9 64.93 16.39 0.04
CA THR A 9 65.89 16.90 1.04
C THR A 9 65.90 15.99 2.27
N GLU A 10 67.05 15.39 2.55
CA GLU A 10 67.31 14.55 3.74
C GLU A 10 67.28 15.38 5.04
N GLY A 11 67.11 14.75 6.21
CA GLY A 11 67.01 15.56 7.43
C GLY A 11 67.12 14.97 8.84
N ARG A 12 67.32 13.66 9.10
CA ARG A 12 67.95 13.14 10.36
C ARG A 12 68.02 11.60 10.45
N MET A 13 69.19 11.07 10.78
CA MET A 13 69.38 9.70 11.26
C MET A 13 68.90 9.54 12.72
N TYR A 14 68.20 8.45 13.04
CA TYR A 14 67.91 8.02 14.42
C TYR A 14 67.93 6.48 14.56
N LYS A 15 69.11 5.91 14.84
CA LYS A 15 69.33 4.57 15.42
C LYS A 15 68.47 3.42 14.85
N ASP A 16 68.75 3.00 13.62
CA ASP A 16 68.11 1.89 12.90
C ASP A 16 68.42 0.47 13.45
N GLY A 17 68.38 0.28 14.78
CA GLY A 17 68.59 -1.01 15.45
C GLY A 17 67.33 -1.56 16.13
N ALA A 18 66.53 -0.71 16.76
CA ALA A 18 65.38 -1.13 17.58
C ALA A 18 64.03 -1.11 16.86
N MET A 19 63.97 -0.53 15.64
CA MET A 19 62.71 -0.41 14.89
C MET A 19 62.37 -1.69 14.10
N TYR A 20 63.39 -2.37 13.56
CA TYR A 20 63.23 -3.57 12.72
C TYR A 20 62.69 -4.82 13.45
N GLN A 21 62.64 -4.83 14.79
CA GLN A 21 62.02 -5.93 15.56
C GLN A 21 60.57 -5.65 16.00
N ARG A 22 60.05 -4.43 15.80
CA ARG A 22 58.72 -4.01 16.27
C ARG A 22 57.58 -4.36 15.30
N ALA A 23 57.88 -4.41 14.00
CA ALA A 23 56.90 -4.65 12.94
C ALA A 23 56.84 -6.12 12.49
N ALA A 24 57.26 -7.07 13.35
CA ALA A 24 57.46 -8.46 12.95
C ALA A 24 56.19 -9.33 12.98
N PHE A 25 55.18 -8.94 13.78
CA PHE A 25 53.91 -9.66 13.92
C PHE A 25 52.69 -8.71 13.93
N GLU A 26 52.86 -7.41 13.70
CA GLU A 26 51.79 -6.41 13.85
C GLU A 26 50.66 -6.65 12.82
N GLY A 27 49.45 -6.95 13.30
CA GLY A 27 48.31 -7.37 12.47
C GLY A 27 48.24 -8.89 12.17
N SER A 28 49.34 -9.64 12.31
CA SER A 28 49.38 -11.09 12.07
C SER A 28 48.52 -11.89 13.06
N LEU A 29 48.05 -13.06 12.60
CA LEU A 29 47.52 -14.11 13.47
C LEU A 29 48.67 -14.86 14.14
N VAL A 30 48.52 -15.15 15.43
CA VAL A 30 49.57 -15.77 16.26
C VAL A 30 49.01 -16.81 17.24
N GLU A 31 49.86 -17.78 17.57
CA GLU A 31 49.66 -18.75 18.65
C GLU A 31 50.68 -18.49 19.77
N ILE A 32 50.23 -18.57 21.03
CA ILE A 32 51.03 -18.20 22.21
C ILE A 32 51.69 -19.45 22.81
N HIS A 33 53.02 -19.40 22.97
CA HIS A 33 53.84 -20.55 23.39
C HIS A 33 54.86 -20.19 24.49
N GLY A 34 55.35 -21.20 25.20
CA GLY A 34 56.47 -21.07 26.15
C GLY A 34 56.13 -20.44 27.52
N LEU A 35 54.86 -20.15 27.80
CA LEU A 35 54.42 -19.57 29.07
C LEU A 35 54.00 -20.66 30.06
N ALA A 36 54.68 -20.72 31.21
CA ALA A 36 54.49 -21.74 32.26
C ALA A 36 53.82 -21.21 33.54
N GLU A 37 53.53 -19.91 33.61
CA GLU A 37 52.84 -19.23 34.71
C GLU A 37 51.64 -18.45 34.15
N GLU A 38 50.60 -18.24 34.97
CA GLU A 38 49.40 -17.50 34.56
C GLU A 38 49.73 -16.01 34.34
N LEU A 39 49.25 -15.42 33.24
CA LEU A 39 49.45 -14.00 32.98
C LEU A 39 48.46 -13.16 33.78
N GLU A 40 48.99 -12.18 34.52
CA GLU A 40 48.21 -11.10 35.12
C GLU A 40 47.50 -10.26 34.03
N PRO A 41 46.18 -9.98 34.15
CA PRO A 41 45.45 -9.14 33.22
C PRO A 41 45.99 -7.70 33.17
N THR A 42 46.06 -7.13 31.97
CA THR A 42 46.55 -5.76 31.76
C THR A 42 45.66 -4.71 32.46
N PRO A 43 46.15 -3.49 32.72
CA PRO A 43 45.33 -2.41 33.28
C PRO A 43 44.03 -2.15 32.50
N GLU A 44 44.08 -2.26 31.18
CA GLU A 44 42.95 -2.07 30.25
C GLU A 44 41.90 -3.17 30.45
N THR A 45 42.35 -4.44 30.50
CA THR A 45 41.49 -5.59 30.80
C THR A 45 40.89 -5.50 32.21
N ARG A 46 41.62 -4.91 33.18
CA ARG A 46 41.12 -4.64 34.54
C ARG A 46 40.15 -3.44 34.62
N VAL A 47 40.21 -2.48 33.68
CA VAL A 47 39.21 -1.42 33.54
C VAL A 47 37.90 -1.98 32.98
N GLN A 48 37.97 -2.89 32.00
CA GLN A 48 36.79 -3.54 31.44
C GLN A 48 36.19 -4.62 32.36
N ASN A 49 37.02 -5.31 33.14
CA ASN A 49 36.60 -6.28 34.15
C ASN A 49 37.46 -6.15 35.43
N PRO A 50 37.00 -5.41 36.45
CA PRO A 50 37.71 -5.23 37.72
C PRO A 50 38.04 -6.53 38.47
N ASN A 51 37.30 -7.62 38.20
CA ASN A 51 37.48 -8.93 38.83
C ASN A 51 38.30 -9.90 37.97
N ALA A 52 38.99 -9.44 36.92
CA ALA A 52 39.83 -10.28 36.10
C ALA A 52 40.92 -10.99 36.93
N LEU A 53 40.95 -12.32 36.83
CA LEU A 53 41.94 -13.22 37.43
C LEU A 53 43.08 -13.51 36.44
N PRO A 54 44.25 -13.97 36.91
CA PRO A 54 45.29 -14.49 36.04
C PRO A 54 44.77 -15.60 35.09
N VAL A 55 45.32 -15.66 33.88
CA VAL A 55 44.87 -16.60 32.84
C VAL A 55 46.03 -17.43 32.31
N THR A 56 45.83 -18.75 32.21
CA THR A 56 46.70 -19.64 31.43
C THR A 56 46.41 -19.42 29.94
N VAL A 57 47.36 -18.87 29.20
CA VAL A 57 47.20 -18.48 27.77
C VAL A 57 48.09 -19.30 26.82
N ASN A 58 48.79 -20.32 27.31
CA ASN A 58 49.72 -21.11 26.51
C ASN A 58 48.96 -22.13 25.64
N GLY A 59 48.98 -21.94 24.32
CA GLY A 59 48.14 -22.63 23.34
C GLY A 59 46.96 -21.78 22.84
N GLU A 60 46.75 -20.58 23.39
CA GLU A 60 45.74 -19.65 22.88
C GLU A 60 46.16 -19.02 21.56
N ARG A 61 45.16 -18.65 20.75
CA ARG A 61 45.32 -18.08 19.41
C ARG A 61 44.61 -16.74 19.30
N GLY A 62 45.16 -15.84 18.52
CA GLY A 62 44.67 -14.46 18.44
C GLY A 62 45.30 -13.65 17.32
N ARG A 63 45.07 -12.33 17.36
CA ARG A 63 45.73 -11.33 16.50
C ARG A 63 46.56 -10.39 17.36
N VAL A 64 47.73 -9.98 16.86
CA VAL A 64 48.48 -8.85 17.43
C VAL A 64 47.80 -7.54 17.04
N ILE A 65 47.22 -6.84 18.02
CA ILE A 65 46.49 -5.57 17.83
C ILE A 65 47.35 -4.32 18.11
N GLY A 66 48.61 -4.48 18.56
CA GLY A 66 49.56 -3.39 18.75
C GLY A 66 50.78 -3.77 19.60
N TRP A 67 51.51 -2.75 20.08
CA TRP A 67 52.73 -2.90 20.89
C TRP A 67 52.73 -1.96 22.11
N SER A 68 53.05 -2.47 23.30
CA SER A 68 53.31 -1.64 24.49
C SER A 68 54.79 -1.27 24.58
N ASP A 69 55.07 0.02 24.39
CA ASP A 69 56.38 0.62 24.66
C ASP A 69 56.70 0.76 26.15
N GLN A 70 55.75 0.46 27.06
CA GLN A 70 56.00 0.45 28.51
C GLN A 70 56.40 -0.93 29.02
N ASP A 71 55.86 -2.00 28.43
CA ASP A 71 56.05 -3.38 28.89
C ASP A 71 57.03 -4.20 28.01
N GLU A 72 57.46 -3.64 26.87
CA GLU A 72 58.22 -4.30 25.80
C GLU A 72 57.53 -5.59 25.28
N LYS A 73 56.22 -5.49 25.03
CA LYS A 73 55.35 -6.62 24.65
C LYS A 73 54.41 -6.28 23.49
N TYR A 74 54.11 -7.28 22.68
CA TYR A 74 53.00 -7.25 21.73
C TYR A 74 51.67 -7.38 22.50
N ILE A 75 50.67 -6.60 22.13
CA ILE A 75 49.30 -6.72 22.64
C ILE A 75 48.55 -7.67 21.71
N VAL A 76 48.10 -8.80 22.25
CA VAL A 76 47.36 -9.85 21.53
C VAL A 76 45.92 -9.87 22.02
N GLU A 77 44.99 -9.91 21.08
CA GLU A 77 43.57 -10.20 21.32
C GLU A 77 43.29 -11.67 20.95
N THR A 78 42.91 -12.51 21.91
CA THR A 78 42.61 -13.93 21.65
C THR A 78 41.24 -14.13 20.99
N PHE A 79 41.03 -15.27 20.34
CA PHE A 79 39.74 -15.66 19.74
C PHE A 79 38.60 -15.86 20.76
N ASP A 80 38.91 -15.89 22.06
CA ASP A 80 37.97 -15.85 23.19
C ASP A 80 37.96 -14.46 23.90
N GLY A 81 38.41 -13.41 23.20
CA GLY A 81 38.21 -11.99 23.54
C GLY A 81 39.07 -11.45 24.69
N LEU A 82 40.25 -12.03 24.93
CA LEU A 82 41.17 -11.60 25.98
C LEU A 82 42.29 -10.73 25.39
N VAL A 83 42.43 -9.51 25.89
CA VAL A 83 43.53 -8.59 25.54
C VAL A 83 44.67 -8.76 26.55
N ILE A 84 45.84 -9.19 26.05
CA ILE A 84 46.98 -9.62 26.86
C ILE A 84 48.33 -9.19 26.25
N GLY A 85 49.28 -8.83 27.12
CA GLY A 85 50.65 -8.49 26.70
C GLY A 85 51.56 -9.72 26.66
N VAL A 86 52.09 -10.05 25.47
CA VAL A 86 52.94 -11.23 25.22
C VAL A 86 54.32 -10.80 24.68
N GLY A 87 55.39 -11.41 25.19
CA GLY A 87 56.76 -11.15 24.73
C GLY A 87 57.05 -11.81 23.38
N SER A 88 57.88 -11.20 22.53
CA SER A 88 58.11 -11.64 21.14
C SER A 88 58.66 -13.07 20.99
N GLY A 89 59.38 -13.59 21.99
CA GLY A 89 59.87 -14.98 21.99
C GLY A 89 58.82 -16.04 22.28
N ASN A 90 57.60 -15.62 22.64
CA ASN A 90 56.47 -16.47 23.04
C ASN A 90 55.33 -16.43 22.01
N LEU A 91 55.57 -15.88 20.81
CA LEU A 91 54.64 -15.84 19.69
C LEU A 91 55.19 -16.59 18.49
N VAL A 92 54.33 -17.33 17.82
CA VAL A 92 54.57 -17.95 16.50
C VAL A 92 53.40 -17.57 15.59
N GLU A 93 53.69 -17.30 14.32
CA GLU A 93 52.64 -16.99 13.32
C GLU A 93 51.72 -18.20 13.11
N TYR A 94 50.41 -17.95 13.02
CA TYR A 94 49.37 -18.99 12.97
C TYR A 94 48.61 -18.97 11.63
N GLU A 95 48.88 -19.97 10.79
CA GLU A 95 48.06 -20.26 9.62
C GLU A 95 46.83 -21.11 10.04
N PRO A 96 45.59 -20.69 9.72
CA PRO A 96 44.40 -21.50 9.99
C PRO A 96 44.33 -22.72 9.05
N PRO A 97 43.78 -23.87 9.52
CA PRO A 97 43.43 -24.99 8.64
C PRO A 97 42.38 -24.62 7.58
N ALA A 98 42.15 -25.53 6.64
CA ALA A 98 41.03 -25.41 5.71
C ALA A 98 39.68 -25.33 6.45
N THR A 99 38.70 -24.68 5.83
CA THR A 99 37.34 -24.51 6.35
C THR A 99 36.64 -25.83 6.65
N GLU A 100 36.87 -26.83 5.80
CA GLU A 100 36.38 -28.19 5.87
C GLU A 100 37.01 -29.00 7.02
N ASP A 101 38.23 -28.64 7.43
CA ASP A 101 38.94 -29.20 8.58
C ASP A 101 38.64 -28.44 9.90
N GLY A 102 37.66 -27.54 9.90
CA GLY A 102 37.25 -26.73 11.07
C GLY A 102 38.03 -25.42 11.26
N GLY A 103 38.76 -24.98 10.24
CA GLY A 103 39.48 -23.70 10.23
C GLY A 103 38.58 -22.49 9.99
N PHE A 104 39.09 -21.53 9.21
CA PHE A 104 38.41 -20.32 8.76
C PHE A 104 39.17 -19.67 7.60
N ASP A 105 38.49 -18.93 6.73
CA ASP A 105 39.14 -18.18 5.65
C ASP A 105 39.76 -16.87 6.16
N LEU A 106 39.05 -16.18 7.07
CA LEU A 106 39.40 -14.84 7.57
C LEU A 106 39.14 -14.71 9.07
N ALA A 107 39.75 -13.71 9.71
CA ALA A 107 39.43 -13.33 11.08
C ALA A 107 38.92 -11.89 11.12
N TRP A 108 37.78 -11.66 11.78
CA TRP A 108 37.07 -10.39 11.90
C TRP A 108 38.03 -9.22 12.21
N PRO A 109 37.89 -8.02 11.60
CA PRO A 109 38.91 -6.98 11.70
C PRO A 109 39.06 -6.46 13.13
N SER A 110 40.31 -6.39 13.60
CA SER A 110 40.69 -5.83 14.89
C SER A 110 42.13 -5.34 14.88
N GLY A 111 42.46 -4.39 15.76
CA GLY A 111 43.78 -3.77 15.80
C GLY A 111 44.09 -2.92 14.56
N PRO A 112 45.27 -3.07 13.93
CA PRO A 112 45.70 -2.24 12.80
C PRO A 112 45.16 -2.70 11.43
N VAL A 113 44.40 -3.80 11.36
CA VAL A 113 43.91 -4.38 10.09
C VAL A 113 42.82 -3.49 9.47
N SER A 114 42.91 -3.24 8.16
CA SER A 114 41.93 -2.40 7.47
C SER A 114 40.56 -3.08 7.38
N HIS A 115 39.51 -2.29 7.59
CA HIS A 115 38.12 -2.71 7.35
C HIS A 115 37.88 -3.05 5.87
N ASP A 116 38.50 -2.30 4.96
CA ASP A 116 38.38 -2.50 3.51
C ASP A 116 39.07 -3.80 3.08
N GLU A 117 40.25 -4.09 3.63
CA GLU A 117 41.02 -5.32 3.37
C GLU A 117 40.25 -6.58 3.81
N PHE A 118 39.57 -6.51 4.95
CA PHE A 118 38.66 -7.58 5.39
C PHE A 118 37.44 -7.73 4.46
N ALA A 119 36.82 -6.62 4.02
CA ALA A 119 35.66 -6.65 3.14
C ALA A 119 36.00 -7.22 1.76
N ASP A 120 37.10 -6.77 1.15
CA ASP A 120 37.63 -7.30 -0.11
C ASP A 120 38.01 -8.78 0.01
N GLY A 121 38.60 -9.18 1.14
CA GLY A 121 38.88 -10.58 1.45
C GLY A 121 37.61 -11.44 1.44
N VAL A 122 36.57 -11.03 2.18
CA VAL A 122 35.28 -11.77 2.24
C VAL A 122 34.67 -11.89 0.85
N VAL A 123 34.69 -10.81 0.06
CA VAL A 123 34.16 -10.80 -1.32
C VAL A 123 34.96 -11.73 -2.23
N GLY A 124 36.30 -11.74 -2.13
CA GLY A 124 37.16 -12.66 -2.86
C GLY A 124 36.86 -14.13 -2.54
N THR A 125 36.71 -14.50 -1.26
CA THR A 125 36.33 -15.86 -0.87
C THR A 125 34.94 -16.24 -1.37
N LEU A 126 33.96 -15.33 -1.29
CA LEU A 126 32.62 -15.54 -1.86
C LEU A 126 32.65 -15.69 -3.40
N GLN A 127 33.56 -15.02 -4.10
CA GLN A 127 33.73 -15.15 -5.55
C GLN A 127 34.33 -16.50 -5.96
N ASP A 128 35.18 -17.10 -5.12
CA ASP A 128 35.79 -18.42 -5.35
C ASP A 128 34.86 -19.56 -4.91
N LYS A 129 34.46 -19.59 -3.64
CA LYS A 129 33.74 -20.72 -3.01
C LYS A 129 32.22 -20.57 -2.95
N GLY A 130 31.68 -19.34 -3.11
CA GLY A 130 30.26 -19.03 -2.82
C GLY A 130 29.91 -18.93 -1.32
N TYR A 131 30.87 -19.23 -0.44
CA TYR A 131 30.77 -19.09 1.01
C TYR A 131 32.07 -18.52 1.60
N CYS A 132 32.02 -17.98 2.82
CA CYS A 132 33.18 -17.55 3.60
C CYS A 132 32.95 -17.82 5.09
N VAL A 133 33.96 -18.29 5.80
CA VAL A 133 33.96 -18.57 7.24
C VAL A 133 34.91 -17.62 7.96
N VAL A 134 34.37 -16.87 8.92
CA VAL A 134 35.09 -15.84 9.67
C VAL A 134 35.24 -16.24 11.14
N GLN A 135 36.48 -16.19 11.66
CA GLN A 135 36.81 -16.28 13.09
C GLN A 135 36.47 -14.96 13.79
N MET A 136 35.67 -15.03 14.85
CA MET A 136 35.25 -13.89 15.66
C MET A 136 36.09 -13.77 16.95
N PHE A 137 36.07 -12.61 17.61
CA PHE A 137 36.83 -12.35 18.85
C PHE A 137 35.94 -12.16 20.10
N SER A 138 34.62 -12.38 19.99
CA SER A 138 33.68 -12.20 21.11
C SER A 138 33.95 -13.15 22.28
N SER A 139 33.96 -12.66 23.52
CA SER A 139 34.45 -13.43 24.67
C SER A 139 33.49 -14.50 25.21
N ALA A 140 34.04 -15.57 25.81
CA ALA A 140 33.26 -16.69 26.36
C ALA A 140 32.16 -16.26 27.35
N ALA A 141 32.40 -15.21 28.14
CA ALA A 141 31.41 -14.65 29.07
C ALA A 141 30.25 -13.95 28.33
N MET A 142 30.55 -13.20 27.27
CA MET A 142 29.57 -12.51 26.43
C MET A 142 28.69 -13.52 25.66
N ARG A 143 29.30 -14.58 25.11
CA ARG A 143 28.56 -15.67 24.45
C ARG A 143 27.69 -16.48 25.42
N SER A 144 28.20 -16.74 26.64
CA SER A 144 27.43 -17.42 27.70
C SER A 144 26.21 -16.61 28.16
N ALA A 145 26.33 -15.27 28.23
CA ALA A 145 25.22 -14.39 28.53
C ALA A 145 24.18 -14.38 27.39
N ALA A 146 24.61 -14.26 26.14
CA ALA A 146 23.71 -14.35 24.98
C ALA A 146 22.95 -15.70 24.90
N VAL A 147 23.54 -16.80 25.38
CA VAL A 147 22.86 -18.10 25.53
C VAL A 147 21.82 -18.10 26.65
N ALA A 148 22.04 -17.39 27.75
CA ALA A 148 21.05 -17.22 28.81
C ALA A 148 19.88 -16.34 28.32
N GLU A 149 20.18 -15.19 27.75
CA GLU A 149 19.20 -14.23 27.19
C GLU A 149 18.34 -14.88 26.09
N ALA A 150 18.96 -15.62 25.17
CA ALA A 150 18.23 -16.39 24.14
C ALA A 150 17.31 -17.49 24.72
N SER A 151 17.53 -17.94 25.95
CA SER A 151 16.66 -18.92 26.63
C SER A 151 15.42 -18.30 27.29
N GLU A 152 15.39 -16.97 27.44
CA GLU A 152 14.23 -16.23 27.97
C GLU A 152 13.21 -15.87 26.88
N LEU A 153 13.56 -16.04 25.60
CA LEU A 153 12.68 -15.81 24.45
C LEU A 153 11.51 -16.81 24.41
N THR A 154 10.31 -16.32 24.15
CA THR A 154 9.05 -17.10 24.16
C THR A 154 8.41 -17.27 22.78
N ASP A 155 8.56 -16.28 21.89
CA ASP A 155 7.96 -16.25 20.55
C ASP A 155 8.76 -17.08 19.53
N TRP A 156 8.75 -18.39 19.73
CA TRP A 156 9.34 -19.36 18.81
C TRP A 156 8.39 -19.69 17.66
N ARG A 157 8.96 -19.79 16.45
CA ARG A 157 8.23 -19.93 15.19
C ARG A 157 8.90 -20.94 14.26
N LEU A 158 8.12 -21.46 13.33
CA LEU A 158 8.58 -22.13 12.11
C LEU A 158 7.85 -21.53 10.89
N PRO A 159 8.44 -21.57 9.69
CA PRO A 159 7.74 -21.22 8.46
C PRO A 159 6.80 -22.36 8.03
N THR A 160 5.80 -22.01 7.22
CA THR A 160 5.05 -23.00 6.40
C THR A 160 6.05 -23.79 5.54
N ALA A 161 5.86 -25.11 5.42
CA ALA A 161 6.90 -26.03 4.92
C ALA A 161 7.35 -25.70 3.48
N GLU A 162 6.42 -25.27 2.65
CA GLU A 162 6.60 -24.82 1.27
C GLU A 162 7.53 -23.61 1.14
N LEU A 163 7.69 -22.83 2.21
CA LEU A 163 8.53 -21.62 2.26
C LEU A 163 9.84 -21.85 3.05
N GLU A 164 9.98 -22.99 3.73
CA GLU A 164 11.05 -23.25 4.72
C GLU A 164 12.46 -23.11 4.14
N VAL A 165 12.69 -23.77 2.99
CA VAL A 165 14.01 -23.86 2.34
C VAL A 165 14.61 -22.49 2.06
N ALA A 166 13.77 -21.50 1.77
CA ALA A 166 14.17 -20.15 1.43
C ALA A 166 14.52 -19.27 2.65
N TYR A 167 14.04 -19.60 3.85
CA TYR A 167 14.32 -18.85 5.09
C TYR A 167 15.38 -19.53 5.97
N LEU A 168 15.34 -20.87 6.08
CA LEU A 168 16.11 -21.67 7.05
C LEU A 168 17.05 -22.71 6.41
N GLY A 169 17.06 -22.84 5.07
CA GLY A 169 17.83 -23.87 4.36
C GLY A 169 17.09 -25.21 4.27
N SER A 170 17.68 -26.18 3.56
CA SER A 170 17.01 -27.46 3.28
C SER A 170 17.11 -28.45 4.44
N GLY A 171 15.98 -29.05 4.85
CA GLY A 171 15.94 -30.05 5.92
C GLY A 171 16.25 -29.45 7.29
N ASN A 172 15.62 -28.32 7.61
CA ASN A 172 15.86 -27.57 8.82
C ASN A 172 15.43 -28.35 10.09
N THR A 173 16.31 -28.38 11.09
CA THR A 173 16.06 -29.02 12.41
C THR A 173 15.92 -28.01 13.56
N SER A 174 15.86 -26.71 13.26
CA SER A 174 15.84 -25.62 14.25
C SER A 174 14.53 -24.81 14.21
N LYS A 175 14.15 -24.28 15.37
CA LYS A 175 13.12 -23.24 15.50
C LYS A 175 13.78 -21.87 15.56
N TYR A 176 13.03 -20.80 15.30
CA TYR A 176 13.56 -19.44 15.41
C TYR A 176 12.64 -18.46 16.13
N ALA A 177 13.22 -17.47 16.81
CA ALA A 177 12.56 -16.28 17.32
C ALA A 177 13.12 -15.04 16.62
N VAL A 178 12.36 -13.95 16.54
CA VAL A 178 12.76 -12.72 15.83
C VAL A 178 13.09 -11.62 16.83
N LEU A 179 14.28 -11.03 16.74
CA LEU A 179 14.69 -9.89 17.54
C LEU A 179 14.00 -8.60 17.07
N ALA A 180 14.05 -7.56 17.92
CA ALA A 180 13.75 -6.20 17.50
C ALA A 180 14.70 -5.75 16.37
N GLN A 181 14.32 -4.69 15.64
CA GLN A 181 15.22 -4.08 14.67
C GLN A 181 16.32 -3.31 15.41
N ASP A 182 17.57 -3.48 14.98
CA ASP A 182 18.75 -2.88 15.60
C ASP A 182 18.80 -1.35 15.40
N ASP A 183 18.76 -0.58 16.50
CA ASP A 183 18.77 0.88 16.51
C ASP A 183 20.19 1.44 16.76
N PHE A 184 20.86 1.83 15.68
CA PHE A 184 22.19 2.46 15.72
C PHE A 184 22.27 3.76 16.55
N SER A 185 21.15 4.40 16.90
CA SER A 185 21.16 5.57 17.80
C SER A 185 21.32 5.21 19.28
N ARG A 186 21.29 3.91 19.61
CA ARG A 186 21.41 3.37 20.96
C ARG A 186 22.51 2.30 21.05
N GLU A 187 23.02 2.12 22.26
CA GLU A 187 23.77 0.93 22.64
C GLU A 187 22.80 -0.25 22.83
N PRO A 188 23.16 -1.50 22.47
CA PRO A 188 22.25 -2.63 22.62
C PRO A 188 22.11 -3.06 24.10
N ASP A 189 20.87 -3.22 24.55
CA ASP A 189 20.50 -3.41 25.96
C ASP A 189 21.04 -4.72 26.58
N ASP A 190 21.26 -5.77 25.78
CA ASP A 190 21.72 -7.10 26.22
C ASP A 190 22.84 -7.67 25.30
N ARG A 191 23.40 -8.84 25.64
CA ARG A 191 24.54 -9.44 24.91
C ARG A 191 24.10 -10.12 23.60
N LEU A 192 22.88 -10.60 23.51
CA LEU A 192 22.29 -11.15 22.28
C LEU A 192 22.07 -10.06 21.22
N ALA A 193 21.60 -8.88 21.63
CA ALA A 193 21.51 -7.68 20.81
C ALA A 193 22.89 -7.13 20.43
N GLN A 194 23.90 -7.24 21.30
CA GLN A 194 25.29 -6.95 20.93
C GLN A 194 25.82 -7.94 19.88
N CYS A 195 25.45 -9.23 19.95
CA CYS A 195 25.75 -10.19 18.88
C CYS A 195 25.01 -9.86 17.57
N ASP A 196 23.84 -9.23 17.62
CA ASP A 196 23.10 -8.81 16.42
C ASP A 196 23.65 -7.51 15.81
N ARG A 197 24.12 -6.56 16.62
CA ARG A 197 24.85 -5.35 16.18
C ARG A 197 26.11 -5.71 15.37
N VAL A 198 26.77 -6.84 15.65
CA VAL A 198 27.87 -7.38 14.84
C VAL A 198 27.41 -7.73 13.42
N LEU A 199 26.20 -8.28 13.25
CA LEU A 199 25.61 -8.55 11.93
C LEU A 199 25.22 -7.25 11.21
N SER A 200 24.75 -6.22 11.92
CA SER A 200 24.55 -4.89 11.33
C SER A 200 25.87 -4.26 10.85
N ASN A 201 26.92 -4.35 11.66
CA ASN A 201 28.26 -3.85 11.31
C ASN A 201 28.85 -4.59 10.10
N LEU A 202 28.64 -5.90 9.97
CA LEU A 202 29.03 -6.67 8.78
C LEU A 202 28.37 -6.12 7.51
N GLY A 203 27.08 -5.77 7.57
CA GLY A 203 26.36 -5.17 6.44
C GLY A 203 26.92 -3.81 6.02
N ILE A 204 27.45 -3.02 6.96
CA ILE A 204 28.16 -1.76 6.68
C ILE A 204 29.52 -2.04 6.02
N LEU A 205 30.32 -2.95 6.58
CA LEU A 205 31.64 -3.31 6.07
C LEU A 205 31.59 -3.80 4.63
N LEU A 206 30.66 -4.71 4.31
CA LEU A 206 30.58 -5.33 2.98
C LEU A 206 29.90 -4.46 1.91
N ARG A 207 29.24 -3.35 2.27
CA ARG A 207 28.43 -2.54 1.35
C ARG A 207 29.22 -1.99 0.16
N GLY A 208 30.50 -1.66 0.36
CA GLY A 208 31.40 -1.23 -0.72
C GLY A 208 31.80 -2.39 -1.63
N SER A 209 32.62 -3.31 -1.11
CA SER A 209 33.22 -4.40 -1.89
C SER A 209 32.22 -5.33 -2.58
N LEU A 210 31.00 -5.51 -2.05
CA LEU A 210 29.96 -6.31 -2.74
C LEU A 210 29.47 -5.66 -4.04
N LEU A 211 29.45 -4.32 -4.12
CA LEU A 211 29.06 -3.60 -5.33
C LEU A 211 30.09 -3.81 -6.44
N ASP A 212 31.37 -3.70 -6.11
CA ASP A 212 32.47 -3.91 -7.07
C ASP A 212 32.65 -5.40 -7.42
N GLY A 213 32.43 -6.31 -6.46
CA GLY A 213 32.65 -7.75 -6.64
C GLY A 213 31.48 -8.53 -7.25
N PHE A 214 30.23 -8.08 -7.07
CA PHE A 214 29.03 -8.79 -7.55
C PHE A 214 27.99 -7.89 -8.23
N GLY A 215 28.19 -6.57 -8.29
CA GLY A 215 27.29 -5.65 -8.97
C GLY A 215 26.00 -5.31 -8.20
N PHE A 216 25.94 -5.58 -6.89
CA PHE A 216 24.83 -5.19 -6.02
C PHE A 216 25.30 -4.54 -4.72
N SER A 217 24.55 -3.56 -4.24
CA SER A 217 24.71 -2.99 -2.88
C SER A 217 23.82 -3.71 -1.88
N ILE A 218 24.16 -3.66 -0.59
CA ILE A 218 23.24 -3.96 0.50
C ILE A 218 22.46 -2.68 0.82
N ASP A 219 21.14 -2.69 0.63
CA ASP A 219 20.27 -1.58 1.03
C ASP A 219 19.69 -1.84 2.43
N GLY A 220 18.97 -2.96 2.57
CA GLY A 220 18.31 -3.37 3.80
C GLY A 220 18.89 -4.64 4.45
N ARG A 221 18.50 -4.86 5.71
CA ARG A 221 18.83 -6.04 6.51
C ARG A 221 17.54 -6.54 7.18
N THR A 222 17.28 -7.85 7.18
CA THR A 222 16.19 -8.41 8.00
C THR A 222 16.61 -8.45 9.48
N ASN A 223 15.66 -8.29 10.40
CA ASN A 223 15.88 -8.51 11.84
C ASN A 223 16.64 -9.82 12.10
N GLY A 224 17.40 -9.85 13.20
CA GLY A 224 18.08 -11.04 13.66
C GLY A 224 17.10 -12.15 14.02
N ASN A 225 17.24 -13.31 13.39
CA ASN A 225 16.53 -14.52 13.79
C ASN A 225 17.45 -15.36 14.69
N VAL A 226 17.04 -15.52 15.95
CA VAL A 226 17.68 -16.40 16.94
C VAL A 226 17.27 -17.83 16.66
N CYS A 227 18.22 -18.73 16.40
CA CYS A 227 17.96 -20.11 16.03
C CYS A 227 18.56 -21.10 17.03
N VAL A 228 17.73 -22.05 17.47
CA VAL A 228 18.09 -23.14 18.37
C VAL A 228 17.47 -24.46 17.87
N PRO A 229 18.06 -25.63 18.17
CA PRO A 229 17.50 -26.93 17.78
C PRO A 229 16.06 -27.15 18.28
N LEU A 230 15.26 -27.87 17.50
CA LEU A 230 13.96 -28.38 17.93
C LEU A 230 14.14 -29.47 19.00
N ALA A 231 13.39 -29.38 20.10
CA ALA A 231 13.48 -30.32 21.21
C ALA A 231 12.92 -31.71 20.87
N ASN A 232 11.95 -31.79 19.94
CA ASN A 232 11.37 -33.04 19.40
C ASN A 232 10.30 -32.74 18.32
N ALA A 233 9.87 -33.78 17.61
CA ALA A 233 8.82 -33.71 16.58
C ALA A 233 7.40 -33.37 17.08
N SER A 234 7.16 -33.25 18.39
CA SER A 234 5.90 -32.68 18.92
C SER A 234 5.97 -31.16 19.03
N GLU A 235 7.15 -30.60 19.39
CA GLU A 235 7.39 -29.15 19.32
C GLU A 235 7.30 -28.67 17.87
N GLU A 236 7.90 -29.39 16.91
CA GLU A 236 7.78 -29.07 15.48
C GLU A 236 6.32 -28.94 15.04
N LYS A 237 5.45 -29.89 15.45
CA LYS A 237 4.01 -29.89 15.12
C LYS A 237 3.19 -28.81 15.83
N LEU A 238 3.72 -28.20 16.89
CA LEU A 238 3.08 -27.08 17.58
C LEU A 238 3.51 -25.73 16.97
N LEU A 239 4.75 -25.65 16.46
CA LEU A 239 5.31 -24.42 15.88
C LEU A 239 5.11 -24.29 14.37
N ARG A 240 4.96 -25.41 13.64
CA ARG A 240 4.81 -25.43 12.18
C ARG A 240 3.38 -25.02 11.80
N PRO A 241 3.19 -23.93 11.03
CA PRO A 241 1.87 -23.53 10.53
C PRO A 241 1.27 -24.60 9.60
N SER A 242 -0.03 -24.50 9.36
CA SER A 242 -0.69 -25.25 8.29
C SER A 242 0.03 -25.07 6.93
N PRO A 243 0.02 -26.09 6.06
CA PRO A 243 0.35 -25.94 4.63
C PRO A 243 -0.49 -24.84 3.98
N LEU A 244 0.01 -24.27 2.88
CA LEU A 244 -0.69 -23.22 2.14
C LEU A 244 -2.00 -23.76 1.56
N ALA A 245 -3.11 -23.08 1.84
CA ALA A 245 -4.41 -23.37 1.25
C ALA A 245 -4.77 -22.35 0.16
N HIS A 246 -5.73 -22.66 -0.71
CA HIS A 246 -6.26 -21.69 -1.69
C HIS A 246 -6.83 -20.41 -1.03
N ALA A 247 -7.26 -20.48 0.24
CA ALA A 247 -7.68 -19.29 1.00
C ALA A 247 -6.50 -18.37 1.38
N ASP A 248 -5.27 -18.87 1.43
CA ASP A 248 -4.05 -18.05 1.60
C ASP A 248 -3.65 -17.32 0.30
N GLU A 249 -4.19 -17.71 -0.86
CA GLU A 249 -4.02 -16.99 -2.13
C GLU A 249 -4.88 -15.71 -2.18
N GLU A 250 -6.09 -15.74 -1.59
CA GLU A 250 -6.89 -14.53 -1.35
C GLU A 250 -6.22 -13.60 -0.33
N ALA A 251 -5.48 -14.16 0.64
CA ALA A 251 -4.65 -13.42 1.59
C ALA A 251 -3.29 -12.99 0.98
N GLN A 252 -3.36 -12.28 -0.16
CA GLN A 252 -2.27 -11.93 -1.11
C GLN A 252 -0.92 -11.53 -0.48
N GLN A 253 -0.91 -10.93 0.71
CA GLN A 253 0.29 -10.48 1.42
C GLN A 253 1.32 -11.59 1.69
N LYS A 254 0.89 -12.83 2.01
CA LYS A 254 1.82 -13.90 2.41
C LYS A 254 2.72 -14.34 1.25
N ILE A 255 2.11 -14.71 0.12
CA ILE A 255 2.82 -15.22 -1.05
C ILE A 255 3.62 -14.09 -1.71
N HIS A 256 3.04 -12.90 -1.85
CA HIS A 256 3.74 -11.75 -2.44
C HIS A 256 4.94 -11.30 -1.57
N GLY A 257 4.78 -11.25 -0.24
CA GLY A 257 5.89 -10.97 0.68
C GLY A 257 7.03 -11.98 0.56
N HIS A 258 6.71 -13.27 0.35
CA HIS A 258 7.72 -14.29 0.11
C HIS A 258 8.45 -14.11 -1.22
N VAL A 259 7.73 -13.87 -2.32
CA VAL A 259 8.33 -13.63 -3.65
C VAL A 259 9.23 -12.40 -3.64
N ASN A 260 8.80 -11.31 -3.00
CA ASN A 260 9.62 -10.10 -2.87
C ASN A 260 10.89 -10.38 -2.05
N PHE A 261 10.79 -11.13 -0.95
CA PHE A 261 11.96 -11.57 -0.18
C PHE A 261 12.93 -12.45 -1.00
N LEU A 262 12.42 -13.40 -1.79
CA LEU A 262 13.22 -14.22 -2.70
C LEU A 262 13.99 -13.36 -3.73
N GLN A 263 13.36 -12.30 -4.23
CA GLN A 263 13.96 -11.37 -5.20
C GLN A 263 14.96 -10.40 -4.56
N MET A 264 14.78 -9.99 -3.30
CA MET A 264 15.59 -8.98 -2.62
C MET A 264 16.83 -9.53 -1.90
N ARG A 265 16.76 -10.74 -1.34
CA ARG A 265 17.88 -11.36 -0.61
C ARG A 265 19.13 -11.48 -1.52
N ARG A 266 20.31 -11.16 -1.00
CA ARG A 266 21.60 -11.28 -1.72
C ARG A 266 22.69 -11.99 -0.93
N VAL A 267 22.80 -11.72 0.36
CA VAL A 267 23.82 -12.35 1.21
C VAL A 267 23.16 -12.85 2.49
N LYS A 268 23.53 -14.07 2.89
CA LYS A 268 23.07 -14.72 4.11
C LYS A 268 24.22 -14.74 5.11
N ALA A 269 24.00 -14.21 6.31
CA ALA A 269 24.97 -14.32 7.40
C ALA A 269 24.38 -15.15 8.55
N MET A 270 25.23 -15.98 9.15
CA MET A 270 24.91 -16.90 10.25
C MET A 270 26.06 -16.87 11.27
N TYR A 271 25.86 -16.19 12.40
CA TYR A 271 26.83 -16.15 13.50
C TYR A 271 26.50 -17.25 14.52
N THR A 272 27.33 -18.30 14.56
CA THR A 272 27.24 -19.37 15.55
C THR A 272 27.94 -18.92 16.84
N ILE A 273 27.13 -18.43 17.77
CA ILE A 273 27.59 -17.88 19.05
C ILE A 273 28.13 -19.02 19.92
N GLU A 274 27.35 -20.09 20.10
CA GLU A 274 27.75 -21.25 20.91
C GLU A 274 27.25 -22.55 20.27
N ASN A 275 28.03 -23.63 20.37
CA ASN A 275 27.73 -24.89 19.70
C ASN A 275 28.47 -26.08 20.35
N GLU A 276 27.75 -27.18 20.59
CA GLU A 276 28.31 -28.44 21.11
C GLU A 276 28.68 -29.46 20.01
N GLY A 277 28.19 -29.29 18.77
CA GLY A 277 28.55 -30.10 17.61
C GLY A 277 27.67 -29.91 16.37
N GLY A 278 27.89 -30.75 15.36
CA GLY A 278 27.14 -30.78 14.10
C GLY A 278 27.86 -30.14 12.91
N GLN A 279 27.10 -29.85 11.84
CA GLN A 279 27.64 -29.34 10.56
C GLN A 279 26.72 -28.34 9.85
N ILE A 280 27.30 -27.54 8.95
CA ILE A 280 26.60 -26.86 7.85
C ILE A 280 27.04 -27.53 6.55
N GLU A 281 26.11 -28.18 5.86
CA GLU A 281 26.37 -28.62 4.49
C GLU A 281 26.05 -27.47 3.53
N VAL A 282 27.06 -27.01 2.79
CA VAL A 282 26.92 -26.08 1.66
C VAL A 282 26.60 -26.90 0.42
N LEU A 283 25.50 -26.56 -0.24
CA LEU A 283 24.92 -27.33 -1.33
C LEU A 283 25.04 -26.51 -2.63
N PRO A 284 25.82 -26.95 -3.64
CA PRO A 284 25.91 -26.23 -4.90
C PRO A 284 24.57 -26.23 -5.63
N ASN A 285 24.27 -25.13 -6.34
CA ASN A 285 23.12 -25.07 -7.24
C ASN A 285 23.31 -26.02 -8.44
N VAL A 286 22.20 -26.36 -9.11
CA VAL A 286 22.05 -27.60 -9.91
C VAL A 286 23.09 -27.74 -11.03
N GLY A 287 24.15 -28.51 -10.75
CA GLY A 287 25.20 -28.89 -11.71
C GLY A 287 26.63 -28.72 -11.19
N GLU A 288 26.84 -27.92 -10.15
CA GLU A 288 28.17 -27.40 -9.77
C GLU A 288 28.89 -28.21 -8.68
N GLY A 289 29.11 -29.51 -8.93
CA GLY A 289 30.00 -30.34 -8.12
C GLY A 289 29.38 -30.98 -6.85
N PRO A 290 30.20 -31.45 -5.90
CA PRO A 290 29.75 -32.09 -4.67
C PRO A 290 29.39 -31.08 -3.58
N ALA A 291 28.54 -31.49 -2.62
CA ALA A 291 28.31 -30.73 -1.40
C ALA A 291 29.57 -30.69 -0.52
N VAL A 292 29.78 -29.57 0.17
CA VAL A 292 30.87 -29.36 1.13
C VAL A 292 30.29 -29.35 2.54
N SER A 293 30.89 -30.07 3.48
CA SER A 293 30.52 -30.00 4.89
C SER A 293 31.50 -29.11 5.66
N LEU A 294 30.95 -28.17 6.42
CA LEU A 294 31.66 -27.27 7.31
C LEU A 294 31.34 -27.68 8.76
N PRO A 295 32.32 -28.13 9.56
CA PRO A 295 32.10 -28.44 10.97
C PRO A 295 31.55 -27.22 11.72
N LEU A 296 30.50 -27.40 12.50
CA LEU A 296 30.02 -26.33 13.37
C LEU A 296 31.04 -26.07 14.48
N SER A 297 31.20 -24.80 14.83
CA SER A 297 32.10 -24.35 15.89
C SER A 297 31.60 -23.04 16.46
N LYS A 298 31.78 -22.87 17.77
CA LYS A 298 31.46 -21.62 18.49
C LYS A 298 32.31 -20.46 17.97
N ASN A 299 31.79 -19.25 18.09
CA ASN A 299 32.44 -18.01 17.65
C ASN A 299 32.87 -18.01 16.16
N ARG A 300 32.04 -18.57 15.27
CA ARG A 300 32.20 -18.53 13.80
C ARG A 300 31.08 -17.72 13.16
N LEU A 301 31.42 -16.87 12.21
CA LEU A 301 30.46 -16.20 11.34
C LEU A 301 30.57 -16.84 9.95
N VAL A 302 29.50 -17.48 9.49
CA VAL A 302 29.40 -18.07 8.14
C VAL A 302 28.59 -17.13 7.25
N ILE A 303 29.17 -16.78 6.10
CA ILE A 303 28.58 -15.90 5.10
C ILE A 303 28.37 -16.73 3.83
N LEU A 304 27.17 -16.70 3.25
CA LEU A 304 26.80 -17.45 2.04
C LEU A 304 26.23 -16.51 0.98
N LEU A 305 26.51 -16.80 -0.30
CA LEU A 305 25.88 -16.19 -1.47
C LEU A 305 24.76 -17.11 -1.98
N PRO A 306 23.47 -16.88 -1.64
CA PRO A 306 22.37 -17.83 -1.86
C PRO A 306 22.08 -18.13 -3.34
N ASP A 307 22.44 -17.19 -4.21
CA ASP A 307 22.26 -17.31 -5.66
C ASP A 307 23.25 -18.32 -6.30
N ARG A 308 24.34 -18.68 -5.58
CA ARG A 308 25.26 -19.76 -5.96
C ARG A 308 25.11 -21.04 -5.13
N VAL A 309 24.88 -20.90 -3.82
CA VAL A 309 24.84 -22.06 -2.90
C VAL A 309 23.58 -22.06 -2.01
N GLY A 310 22.90 -23.20 -2.00
CA GLY A 310 21.99 -23.56 -0.91
C GLY A 310 22.77 -24.03 0.32
N TYR A 311 22.05 -24.27 1.42
CA TYR A 311 22.64 -24.82 2.64
C TYR A 311 21.69 -25.74 3.40
N ARG A 312 22.25 -26.45 4.37
CA ARG A 312 21.55 -27.27 5.37
C ARG A 312 22.27 -27.13 6.71
N TYR A 313 21.58 -26.61 7.71
CA TYR A 313 22.10 -26.41 9.06
C TYR A 313 21.68 -27.58 9.96
N GLN A 314 22.66 -28.32 10.49
CA GLN A 314 22.45 -29.52 11.31
C GLN A 314 23.26 -29.40 12.62
N PRO A 315 22.76 -28.62 13.60
CA PRO A 315 23.36 -28.56 14.93
C PRO A 315 23.13 -29.86 15.72
N GLU A 316 24.14 -30.25 16.51
CA GLU A 316 24.06 -31.29 17.53
C GLU A 316 24.25 -30.68 18.93
N GLY A 317 23.66 -31.31 19.94
CA GLY A 317 23.69 -30.81 21.33
C GLY A 317 23.02 -29.44 21.48
N LYS A 318 23.55 -28.60 22.38
CA LYS A 318 23.15 -27.19 22.46
C LYS A 318 23.81 -26.40 21.31
N SER A 319 23.02 -25.55 20.65
CA SER A 319 23.53 -24.59 19.68
C SER A 319 22.70 -23.31 19.72
N LEU A 320 23.38 -22.16 19.63
CA LEU A 320 22.81 -20.83 19.45
C LEU A 320 23.43 -20.20 18.20
N MET A 321 22.58 -19.85 17.24
CA MET A 321 23.00 -19.19 16.00
C MET A 321 22.08 -18.00 15.73
N LEU A 322 22.66 -16.81 15.48
CA LEU A 322 21.93 -15.66 14.93
C LEU A 322 22.07 -15.67 13.42
N GLN A 323 20.98 -15.51 12.68
CA GLN A 323 21.01 -15.35 11.22
C GLN A 323 20.25 -14.12 10.76
N THR A 324 20.70 -13.55 9.64
CA THR A 324 20.08 -12.41 8.97
C THR A 324 20.22 -12.55 7.46
N TRP A 325 19.36 -11.86 6.71
CA TRP A 325 19.49 -11.69 5.28
C TRP A 325 19.82 -10.23 4.99
N PHE A 326 20.93 -9.99 4.31
CA PHE A 326 21.19 -8.72 3.64
C PHE A 326 20.45 -8.73 2.30
N MET A 327 19.75 -7.64 2.05
CA MET A 327 18.91 -7.43 0.90
C MET A 327 19.53 -6.32 0.04
N SER A 328 19.49 -6.48 -1.28
CA SER A 328 19.61 -5.30 -2.13
C SER A 328 18.37 -4.42 -1.98
N GLU A 329 18.35 -3.28 -2.66
CA GLU A 329 17.08 -2.66 -3.04
C GLU A 329 16.14 -3.73 -3.66
N PRO A 330 14.82 -3.55 -3.62
CA PRO A 330 13.93 -4.25 -4.54
C PRO A 330 14.42 -4.03 -5.98
N ALA A 331 14.09 -4.92 -6.92
CA ALA A 331 14.62 -4.90 -8.30
C ALA A 331 14.04 -3.75 -9.18
N ILE A 332 14.03 -2.52 -8.65
CA ILE A 332 13.57 -1.29 -9.28
C ILE A 332 14.72 -0.77 -10.16
N VAL A 333 14.86 -1.35 -11.35
CA VAL A 333 15.84 -0.92 -12.37
C VAL A 333 15.88 0.61 -12.45
N GLY A 334 17.03 1.21 -12.10
CA GLY A 334 17.15 2.59 -11.62
C GLY A 334 16.60 3.67 -12.55
N TRP A 335 15.30 3.96 -12.44
CA TRP A 335 14.54 4.84 -13.34
C TRP A 335 13.79 5.97 -12.62
N GLU A 336 14.33 6.47 -11.51
CA GLU A 336 13.68 7.50 -10.68
C GLU A 336 13.25 8.76 -11.46
N SER A 337 14.02 9.17 -12.48
CA SER A 337 13.70 10.31 -13.35
C SER A 337 12.63 10.03 -14.43
N LYS A 338 12.18 8.78 -14.59
CA LYS A 338 11.23 8.32 -15.62
C LYS A 338 10.14 7.38 -15.09
N ARG A 339 9.99 7.21 -13.76
CA ARG A 339 8.86 6.46 -13.15
C ARG A 339 7.48 7.02 -13.52
N SER A 340 7.40 8.29 -13.95
CA SER A 340 6.19 8.86 -14.55
C SER A 340 6.39 9.24 -16.02
N VAL A 341 5.59 8.65 -16.91
CA VAL A 341 5.31 9.23 -18.23
C VAL A 341 4.24 10.31 -18.04
N ARG A 342 4.66 11.58 -18.05
CA ARG A 342 3.73 12.72 -18.07
C ARG A 342 2.82 12.61 -19.29
N ILE A 343 1.61 13.15 -19.19
CA ILE A 343 0.79 13.41 -20.39
C ILE A 343 1.58 14.39 -21.26
N PRO A 344 1.87 14.09 -22.54
CA PRO A 344 2.51 15.03 -23.44
C PRO A 344 1.63 16.28 -23.60
N GLN A 345 2.20 17.47 -23.41
CA GLN A 345 1.50 18.73 -23.68
C GLN A 345 1.20 18.84 -25.18
N ARG A 346 -0.04 18.49 -25.55
CA ARG A 346 -0.56 18.61 -26.91
C ARG A 346 -0.98 20.07 -27.16
N GLN A 347 -0.79 20.56 -28.40
CA GLN A 347 -0.98 21.98 -28.78
C GLN A 347 -2.42 22.55 -28.67
N ARG A 348 -3.35 21.82 -28.07
CA ARG A 348 -4.71 22.24 -27.74
C ARG A 348 -5.12 21.55 -26.45
N ASP A 349 -5.86 22.23 -25.60
CA ASP A 349 -6.06 21.82 -24.21
C ASP A 349 -7.05 20.65 -24.08
N GLU A 350 -7.98 20.49 -25.02
CA GLU A 350 -9.02 19.46 -24.94
C GLU A 350 -8.52 18.02 -25.23
N ARG A 351 -8.97 17.11 -24.35
CA ARG A 351 -8.57 15.70 -24.26
C ARG A 351 -9.77 14.80 -24.57
N VAL A 352 -9.50 13.59 -25.07
CA VAL A 352 -10.55 12.55 -25.26
C VAL A 352 -10.31 11.47 -24.23
N HIS A 353 -11.18 11.37 -23.23
CA HIS A 353 -11.07 10.41 -22.14
C HIS A 353 -11.86 9.15 -22.43
N LEU A 354 -11.35 8.01 -21.98
CA LEU A 354 -12.12 6.76 -21.89
C LEU A 354 -12.74 6.75 -20.48
N LYS A 355 -14.03 7.06 -20.39
CA LYS A 355 -14.77 7.15 -19.12
C LYS A 355 -15.08 5.77 -18.53
N SER A 356 -15.23 4.77 -19.40
CA SER A 356 -15.64 3.41 -19.06
C SER A 356 -14.99 2.37 -19.97
N LEU A 357 -14.99 1.12 -19.53
CA LEU A 357 -14.57 -0.03 -20.32
C LEU A 357 -15.34 -1.28 -19.88
N HIS A 358 -16.07 -1.87 -20.82
CA HIS A 358 -16.74 -3.16 -20.64
C HIS A 358 -16.38 -4.13 -21.76
N VAL A 359 -16.14 -5.38 -21.38
CA VAL A 359 -15.90 -6.53 -22.27
C VAL A 359 -16.64 -7.76 -21.71
N ARG A 360 -16.41 -8.94 -22.29
CA ARG A 360 -17.37 -9.68 -23.14
C ARG A 360 -16.58 -10.70 -23.95
N ILE A 361 -15.70 -11.49 -23.32
CA ILE A 361 -14.70 -12.35 -24.00
C ILE A 361 -14.61 -13.78 -23.40
N PRO A 362 -14.06 -14.75 -24.16
CA PRO A 362 -13.76 -16.11 -23.70
C PRO A 362 -12.84 -16.16 -22.45
N GLY A 363 -12.76 -17.34 -21.82
CA GLY A 363 -11.95 -17.54 -20.62
C GLY A 363 -12.49 -16.87 -19.35
N GLY A 364 -13.76 -16.44 -19.35
CA GLY A 364 -14.42 -15.81 -18.20
C GLY A 364 -14.23 -14.29 -18.09
N GLY A 365 -13.61 -13.64 -19.08
CA GLY A 365 -13.44 -12.18 -19.06
C GLY A 365 -14.74 -11.43 -19.38
N CYS A 366 -15.54 -11.11 -18.37
CA CYS A 366 -16.55 -10.04 -18.43
C CYS A 366 -16.19 -8.89 -17.49
N ASP A 367 -16.60 -7.67 -17.84
CA ASP A 367 -16.09 -6.43 -17.23
C ASP A 367 -14.54 -6.25 -17.27
N ARG A 368 -14.05 -5.18 -16.66
CA ARG A 368 -12.62 -4.79 -16.67
C ARG A 368 -11.75 -5.64 -15.73
N MET A 369 -12.28 -6.04 -14.58
CA MET A 369 -11.56 -6.74 -13.51
C MET A 369 -11.42 -8.24 -13.80
N GLN A 370 -12.49 -8.90 -14.28
CA GLN A 370 -12.41 -10.34 -14.58
C GLN A 370 -11.62 -10.60 -15.87
N ALA A 371 -11.70 -9.69 -16.84
CA ALA A 371 -10.79 -9.70 -17.99
C ALA A 371 -9.32 -9.50 -17.58
N TRP A 372 -9.04 -8.59 -16.62
CA TRP A 372 -7.68 -8.47 -16.06
C TRP A 372 -7.23 -9.76 -15.36
N ALA A 373 -8.08 -10.39 -14.56
CA ALA A 373 -7.76 -11.66 -13.90
C ALA A 373 -7.44 -12.78 -14.92
N MET A 374 -8.26 -12.92 -15.97
CA MET A 374 -8.07 -13.86 -17.08
C MET A 374 -6.71 -13.65 -17.78
N TRP A 375 -6.32 -12.40 -18.04
CA TRP A 375 -5.03 -12.08 -18.65
C TRP A 375 -3.83 -12.26 -17.71
N ALA A 376 -3.95 -11.83 -16.46
CA ALA A 376 -2.88 -11.91 -15.46
C ALA A 376 -2.57 -13.36 -15.05
N ALA A 377 -3.60 -14.22 -14.99
CA ALA A 377 -3.47 -15.67 -14.76
C ALA A 377 -3.06 -16.47 -16.02
N GLY A 378 -2.85 -15.82 -17.17
CA GLY A 378 -2.44 -16.48 -18.41
C GLY A 378 -3.45 -17.49 -18.95
N THR A 379 -4.75 -17.23 -18.80
CA THR A 379 -5.80 -18.17 -19.21
C THR A 379 -5.84 -18.37 -20.72
N ASP A 380 -5.79 -19.64 -21.14
CA ASP A 380 -6.09 -20.09 -22.51
C ASP A 380 -7.61 -20.35 -22.63
N GLY A 381 -8.29 -19.50 -23.39
CA GLY A 381 -9.72 -19.58 -23.66
C GLY A 381 -10.10 -20.48 -24.84
N ALA A 382 -9.15 -21.20 -25.46
CA ALA A 382 -9.41 -22.10 -26.58
C ALA A 382 -10.09 -23.40 -26.12
N LEU A 383 -11.26 -23.70 -26.68
CA LEU A 383 -12.03 -24.89 -26.35
C LEU A 383 -12.64 -25.54 -27.61
N LYS A 384 -13.06 -26.82 -27.53
CA LYS A 384 -13.78 -27.46 -28.63
C LYS A 384 -15.12 -26.76 -28.83
N ILE A 385 -15.45 -26.37 -30.06
CA ILE A 385 -16.68 -25.64 -30.41
C ILE A 385 -17.91 -26.33 -29.78
N PRO A 386 -18.67 -25.65 -28.90
CA PRO A 386 -19.83 -26.23 -28.23
C PRO A 386 -20.98 -26.54 -29.20
N SER A 387 -21.67 -27.66 -28.99
CA SER A 387 -22.70 -28.18 -29.89
C SER A 387 -23.98 -27.33 -29.97
N ASN A 388 -24.23 -26.48 -28.97
CA ASN A 388 -25.29 -25.47 -28.98
C ASN A 388 -24.98 -24.26 -29.89
N ARG A 389 -23.71 -24.03 -30.26
CA ARG A 389 -23.36 -23.11 -31.35
C ARG A 389 -23.68 -23.78 -32.69
N PHE A 390 -23.04 -24.92 -32.93
CA PHE A 390 -23.35 -25.86 -34.00
C PHE A 390 -22.64 -27.20 -33.74
N ASP A 391 -23.19 -28.30 -34.26
CA ASP A 391 -22.57 -29.61 -34.16
C ASP A 391 -21.30 -29.68 -35.03
N ILE A 392 -20.17 -29.39 -34.41
CA ILE A 392 -18.84 -29.40 -35.04
C ILE A 392 -18.44 -30.79 -35.54
N ASP A 393 -18.95 -31.87 -34.96
CA ASP A 393 -18.57 -33.23 -35.34
C ASP A 393 -19.22 -33.67 -36.68
N LEU A 394 -20.22 -32.92 -37.18
CA LEU A 394 -20.73 -33.06 -38.56
C LEU A 394 -19.81 -32.44 -39.62
N TYR A 395 -18.91 -31.54 -39.23
CA TYR A 395 -18.11 -30.71 -40.14
C TYR A 395 -16.60 -30.93 -40.01
N TYR A 396 -16.13 -31.44 -38.86
CA TYR A 396 -14.72 -31.66 -38.58
C TYR A 396 -14.17 -32.90 -39.29
N ASN A 397 -13.13 -32.71 -40.10
CA ASN A 397 -12.28 -33.78 -40.61
C ASN A 397 -10.86 -33.24 -40.85
N PRO A 398 -9.86 -33.63 -40.04
CA PRO A 398 -8.50 -33.10 -40.14
C PRO A 398 -7.73 -33.57 -41.39
N GLU A 399 -8.20 -34.60 -42.09
CA GLU A 399 -7.57 -35.12 -43.32
C GLU A 399 -8.13 -34.48 -44.60
N ALA A 400 -9.28 -33.80 -44.52
CA ALA A 400 -9.98 -33.29 -45.69
C ALA A 400 -9.51 -31.89 -46.11
N GLN A 401 -9.03 -31.79 -47.35
CA GLN A 401 -8.48 -30.55 -47.93
C GLN A 401 -9.55 -29.51 -48.32
N PHE A 402 -10.78 -29.96 -48.60
CA PHE A 402 -11.92 -29.12 -48.98
C PHE A 402 -13.23 -29.72 -48.46
N GLY A 403 -14.24 -28.86 -48.22
CA GLY A 403 -15.58 -29.31 -47.82
C GLY A 403 -15.71 -29.81 -46.37
N ALA A 404 -14.66 -29.66 -45.56
CA ALA A 404 -14.63 -29.95 -44.13
C ALA A 404 -13.87 -28.85 -43.36
N LEU A 405 -13.88 -28.93 -42.04
CA LEU A 405 -13.07 -28.11 -41.14
C LEU A 405 -11.92 -28.96 -40.60
N TYR A 406 -10.67 -28.55 -40.79
CA TYR A 406 -9.52 -29.25 -40.20
C TYR A 406 -9.24 -28.87 -38.75
N THR A 407 -10.00 -27.93 -38.19
CA THR A 407 -9.96 -27.53 -36.78
C THR A 407 -11.38 -27.54 -36.19
N ASN A 408 -11.48 -27.96 -34.93
CA ASN A 408 -12.72 -28.03 -34.15
C ASN A 408 -12.67 -27.14 -32.89
N HIS A 409 -11.67 -26.28 -32.78
CA HIS A 409 -11.50 -25.36 -31.65
C HIS A 409 -11.91 -23.92 -32.01
N SER A 410 -12.46 -23.22 -31.03
CA SER A 410 -12.75 -21.79 -31.05
C SER A 410 -12.68 -21.26 -29.63
N ALA A 411 -12.31 -20.00 -29.43
CA ALA A 411 -12.46 -19.35 -28.14
C ALA A 411 -13.83 -18.68 -28.08
N VAL A 412 -14.81 -19.24 -27.36
CA VAL A 412 -16.18 -18.70 -27.34
C VAL A 412 -16.59 -18.25 -25.93
N MET A 413 -17.53 -17.31 -25.87
CA MET A 413 -18.15 -16.88 -24.61
C MET A 413 -19.06 -17.97 -24.03
N ALA A 414 -19.28 -17.91 -22.72
CA ALA A 414 -20.20 -18.81 -22.03
C ALA A 414 -21.62 -18.74 -22.61
N ASP A 415 -22.29 -19.89 -22.68
CA ASP A 415 -23.52 -20.09 -23.46
C ASP A 415 -24.69 -19.18 -23.05
N TYR A 416 -24.76 -18.77 -21.78
CA TYR A 416 -25.79 -17.86 -21.31
C TYR A 416 -25.74 -16.49 -21.99
N TYR A 417 -24.58 -16.04 -22.50
CA TYR A 417 -24.49 -14.81 -23.31
C TYR A 417 -25.10 -14.96 -24.71
N MET A 418 -25.36 -16.19 -25.16
CA MET A 418 -26.08 -16.43 -26.42
C MET A 418 -27.59 -16.37 -26.20
N ASP A 419 -28.07 -17.01 -25.12
CA ASP A 419 -29.50 -17.28 -24.93
C ASP A 419 -30.22 -16.30 -23.98
N HIS A 420 -29.54 -15.73 -22.99
CA HIS A 420 -30.14 -14.80 -22.02
C HIS A 420 -30.08 -13.34 -22.51
N PHE A 421 -31.08 -12.54 -22.11
CA PHE A 421 -31.15 -11.09 -22.34
C PHE A 421 -32.34 -10.48 -21.59
N ASP A 422 -32.13 -9.39 -20.85
CA ASP A 422 -33.24 -8.67 -20.21
C ASP A 422 -33.96 -7.75 -21.20
N TYR A 423 -34.84 -8.34 -22.01
CA TYR A 423 -35.64 -7.61 -22.98
C TYR A 423 -36.59 -6.57 -22.35
N GLN A 424 -37.00 -6.77 -21.09
CA GLN A 424 -37.92 -5.86 -20.39
C GLN A 424 -37.20 -4.57 -20.00
N HIS A 425 -35.95 -4.68 -19.51
CA HIS A 425 -35.09 -3.54 -19.23
C HIS A 425 -34.85 -2.66 -20.47
N PHE A 426 -34.77 -3.22 -21.69
CA PHE A 426 -34.65 -2.43 -22.92
C PHE A 426 -35.97 -2.00 -23.56
N GLY A 427 -37.13 -2.33 -22.95
CA GLY A 427 -38.46 -2.03 -23.49
C GLY A 427 -38.77 -2.76 -24.80
N ILE A 428 -38.07 -3.85 -25.09
CA ILE A 428 -38.21 -4.68 -26.29
C ILE A 428 -39.32 -5.71 -26.04
N ARG A 429 -40.02 -6.15 -27.09
CA ARG A 429 -41.07 -7.17 -26.98
C ARG A 429 -40.47 -8.57 -27.03
N GLU A 430 -41.02 -9.53 -26.30
CA GLU A 430 -40.54 -10.93 -26.26
C GLU A 430 -40.38 -11.56 -27.65
N VAL A 431 -41.36 -11.35 -28.55
CA VAL A 431 -41.34 -11.79 -29.96
C VAL A 431 -40.22 -11.14 -30.78
N GLU A 432 -39.75 -9.96 -30.39
CA GLU A 432 -38.61 -9.27 -31.01
C GLU A 432 -37.27 -9.73 -30.41
N ALA A 433 -37.19 -9.84 -29.09
CA ALA A 433 -35.99 -10.32 -28.39
C ALA A 433 -35.59 -11.75 -28.80
N SER A 434 -36.58 -12.63 -28.95
CA SER A 434 -36.42 -13.99 -29.48
C SER A 434 -36.17 -14.05 -31.00
N SER A 435 -36.32 -12.92 -31.70
CA SER A 435 -35.99 -12.76 -33.13
C SER A 435 -34.66 -12.03 -33.39
N MET A 436 -34.04 -11.45 -32.35
CA MET A 436 -32.72 -10.81 -32.43
C MET A 436 -31.58 -11.84 -32.48
N GLY A 437 -30.48 -11.47 -33.14
CA GLY A 437 -29.21 -12.17 -32.99
C GLY A 437 -28.53 -11.84 -31.66
N ALA A 438 -27.81 -12.80 -31.08
CA ALA A 438 -27.12 -12.64 -29.78
C ALA A 438 -26.20 -11.41 -29.74
N GLY A 439 -25.56 -11.05 -30.86
CA GLY A 439 -24.74 -9.85 -30.97
C GLY A 439 -25.49 -8.55 -30.68
N GLN A 440 -26.71 -8.35 -31.20
CA GLN A 440 -27.50 -7.15 -30.89
C GLN A 440 -27.95 -7.11 -29.43
N ARG A 441 -28.14 -8.27 -28.78
CA ARG A 441 -28.48 -8.38 -27.36
C ARG A 441 -27.28 -8.00 -26.47
N ASN A 442 -26.11 -8.59 -26.73
CA ASN A 442 -24.87 -8.26 -26.01
C ASN A 442 -24.43 -6.81 -26.22
N LEU A 443 -24.59 -6.24 -27.42
CA LEU A 443 -24.28 -4.82 -27.66
C LEU A 443 -25.18 -3.88 -26.84
N LEU A 444 -26.47 -4.19 -26.69
CA LEU A 444 -27.37 -3.40 -25.83
C LEU A 444 -26.96 -3.44 -24.36
N GLU A 445 -26.59 -4.62 -23.84
CA GLU A 445 -26.14 -4.76 -22.46
C GLU A 445 -24.76 -4.10 -22.23
N VAL A 446 -23.74 -4.46 -23.00
CA VAL A 446 -22.38 -3.87 -22.89
C VAL A 446 -22.39 -2.36 -23.17
N GLY A 447 -23.28 -1.89 -24.05
CA GLY A 447 -23.49 -0.46 -24.32
C GLY A 447 -24.14 0.28 -23.14
N TYR A 448 -25.12 -0.35 -22.49
CA TYR A 448 -25.75 0.19 -21.28
C TYR A 448 -24.76 0.22 -20.11
N GLU A 449 -24.05 -0.89 -19.88
CA GLU A 449 -22.97 -0.99 -18.91
C GLU A 449 -21.91 0.09 -19.12
N SER A 450 -21.51 0.35 -20.38
CA SER A 450 -20.53 1.39 -20.73
C SER A 450 -21.01 2.81 -20.42
N PHE A 451 -22.30 3.13 -20.61
CA PHE A 451 -22.87 4.41 -20.19
C PHE A 451 -22.99 4.51 -18.66
N TYR A 452 -23.46 3.43 -18.03
CA TYR A 452 -23.72 3.36 -16.59
C TYR A 452 -22.43 3.48 -15.76
N GLN A 453 -21.36 2.77 -16.15
CA GLN A 453 -20.03 2.91 -15.52
C GLN A 453 -19.44 4.33 -15.71
N ALA A 454 -19.80 5.02 -16.79
CA ALA A 454 -19.41 6.42 -17.01
C ALA A 454 -20.28 7.44 -16.23
N GLY A 455 -21.24 6.98 -15.43
CA GLY A 455 -22.10 7.80 -14.56
C GLY A 455 -23.47 8.18 -15.15
N TYR A 456 -23.83 7.69 -16.34
CA TYR A 456 -25.08 8.06 -17.01
C TYR A 456 -26.27 7.17 -16.57
N THR A 457 -27.34 7.80 -16.09
CA THR A 457 -28.66 7.16 -15.89
C THR A 457 -29.47 7.12 -17.19
N ARG A 458 -30.53 6.29 -17.23
CA ARG A 458 -31.48 6.24 -18.36
C ARG A 458 -32.12 7.59 -18.66
N GLU A 459 -32.37 8.38 -17.62
CA GLU A 459 -32.94 9.71 -17.69
C GLU A 459 -31.93 10.68 -18.31
N SER A 460 -30.65 10.61 -17.91
CA SER A 460 -29.58 11.46 -18.47
C SER A 460 -29.25 11.14 -19.94
N MET A 461 -29.48 9.90 -20.39
CA MET A 461 -29.30 9.52 -21.80
C MET A 461 -30.42 10.04 -22.72
N ARG A 462 -31.61 10.39 -22.20
CA ARG A 462 -32.74 10.80 -23.04
C ARG A 462 -32.47 12.14 -23.73
N GLY A 463 -32.32 12.08 -25.05
CA GLY A 463 -31.99 13.26 -25.86
C GLY A 463 -30.50 13.58 -25.92
N LEU A 464 -29.64 12.82 -25.23
CA LEU A 464 -28.21 13.04 -25.18
C LEU A 464 -27.61 12.99 -26.60
N HIS A 465 -26.90 14.06 -26.98
CA HIS A 465 -26.20 14.14 -28.26
C HIS A 465 -24.87 13.37 -28.21
N ALA A 466 -24.93 12.09 -27.83
CA ALA A 466 -23.83 11.15 -27.89
C ALA A 466 -23.87 10.36 -29.21
N GLY A 467 -22.70 10.18 -29.82
CA GLY A 467 -22.55 9.34 -31.02
C GLY A 467 -22.45 7.85 -30.69
N VAL A 468 -22.71 6.99 -31.66
CA VAL A 468 -22.59 5.53 -31.55
C VAL A 468 -21.82 4.98 -32.75
N TYR A 469 -20.62 4.44 -32.49
CA TYR A 469 -19.71 3.94 -33.52
C TYR A 469 -19.37 2.48 -33.24
N ILE A 470 -19.73 1.56 -34.13
CA ILE A 470 -19.62 0.11 -33.90
C ILE A 470 -18.81 -0.55 -35.00
N GLY A 471 -17.86 -1.40 -34.60
CA GLY A 471 -17.26 -2.39 -35.49
C GLY A 471 -18.08 -3.69 -35.52
N ASP A 472 -18.77 -3.96 -36.63
CA ASP A 472 -19.48 -5.21 -36.91
C ASP A 472 -19.31 -5.58 -38.39
N LYS A 473 -18.97 -6.85 -38.66
CA LYS A 473 -18.94 -7.41 -40.02
C LYS A 473 -20.12 -8.35 -40.30
N ASN A 474 -20.81 -8.82 -39.26
CA ASN A 474 -22.04 -9.61 -39.29
C ASN A 474 -21.99 -10.89 -40.19
N THR A 475 -20.81 -11.46 -40.47
CA THR A 475 -20.59 -12.47 -41.54
C THR A 475 -21.33 -13.78 -41.33
N ASP A 476 -21.22 -14.32 -40.11
CA ASP A 476 -21.71 -15.66 -39.77
C ASP A 476 -23.24 -15.66 -39.78
N ARG A 477 -23.83 -14.58 -39.26
CA ARG A 477 -25.26 -14.29 -39.29
C ARG A 477 -25.80 -14.05 -40.70
N LYS A 478 -25.10 -13.27 -41.54
CA LYS A 478 -25.46 -13.06 -42.96
C LYS A 478 -25.63 -14.42 -43.69
N SER A 479 -24.85 -15.43 -43.32
CA SER A 479 -24.95 -16.80 -43.87
C SER A 479 -26.14 -17.61 -43.32
N LEU A 480 -26.58 -17.38 -42.08
CA LEU A 480 -27.72 -18.05 -41.46
C LEU A 480 -29.09 -17.51 -41.92
N VAL A 481 -29.18 -16.20 -42.19
CA VAL A 481 -30.45 -15.51 -42.48
C VAL A 481 -31.31 -16.19 -43.55
N PRO A 482 -30.81 -16.66 -44.71
CA PRO A 482 -31.66 -17.26 -45.73
C PRO A 482 -32.43 -18.50 -45.25
N GLY A 483 -31.77 -19.40 -44.51
CA GLY A 483 -32.40 -20.61 -43.95
C GLY A 483 -33.39 -20.29 -42.84
N ILE A 484 -33.04 -19.37 -41.94
CA ILE A 484 -33.92 -18.92 -40.85
C ILE A 484 -35.17 -18.22 -41.43
N VAL A 485 -35.01 -17.36 -42.42
CA VAL A 485 -36.13 -16.70 -43.11
C VAL A 485 -37.01 -17.73 -43.81
N GLN A 486 -36.45 -18.69 -44.55
CA GLN A 486 -37.23 -19.73 -45.22
C GLN A 486 -38.05 -20.58 -44.23
N ALA A 487 -37.49 -20.90 -43.05
CA ALA A 487 -38.21 -21.58 -41.98
C ALA A 487 -39.30 -20.70 -41.34
N LYS A 488 -39.00 -19.43 -41.06
CA LYS A 488 -39.88 -18.53 -40.30
C LYS A 488 -40.94 -17.79 -41.13
N VAL A 489 -40.85 -17.79 -42.47
CA VAL A 489 -41.98 -17.41 -43.36
C VAL A 489 -43.24 -18.20 -43.05
N MET A 490 -43.11 -19.47 -42.62
CA MET A 490 -44.23 -20.33 -42.21
C MET A 490 -44.85 -19.94 -40.85
N MET A 491 -44.20 -19.06 -40.07
CA MET A 491 -44.65 -18.65 -38.72
C MET A 491 -45.29 -17.25 -38.67
N GLY A 492 -45.54 -16.63 -39.82
CA GLY A 492 -46.32 -15.40 -39.93
C GLY A 492 -45.51 -14.10 -40.03
N GLY A 493 -46.19 -13.05 -40.51
CA GLY A 493 -45.54 -11.80 -40.94
C GLY A 493 -44.89 -10.97 -39.82
N GLU A 494 -45.38 -11.05 -38.59
CA GLU A 494 -44.80 -10.30 -37.47
C GLU A 494 -43.43 -10.86 -37.06
N VAL A 495 -43.32 -12.19 -36.91
CA VAL A 495 -42.05 -12.90 -36.64
C VAL A 495 -41.04 -12.62 -37.76
N LEU A 496 -41.50 -12.63 -39.01
CA LEU A 496 -40.64 -12.31 -40.16
C LEU A 496 -40.11 -10.87 -40.14
N ASN A 497 -40.93 -9.90 -39.72
CA ASN A 497 -40.51 -8.49 -39.58
C ASN A 497 -39.48 -8.33 -38.44
N CYS A 498 -39.76 -8.94 -37.28
CA CYS A 498 -38.83 -8.93 -36.14
C CYS A 498 -37.49 -9.61 -36.48
N HIS A 499 -37.50 -10.65 -37.31
CA HIS A 499 -36.27 -11.29 -37.80
C HIS A 499 -35.46 -10.43 -38.77
N HIS A 500 -36.11 -9.58 -39.57
CA HIS A 500 -35.38 -8.63 -40.41
C HIS A 500 -34.64 -7.60 -39.55
N SER A 501 -35.31 -6.96 -38.58
CA SER A 501 -34.68 -5.97 -37.70
C SER A 501 -33.69 -6.58 -36.69
N GLY A 502 -33.86 -7.86 -36.34
CA GLY A 502 -32.99 -8.58 -35.40
C GLY A 502 -31.62 -9.00 -35.94
N PHE A 503 -31.43 -8.98 -37.26
CA PHE A 503 -30.19 -9.45 -37.93
C PHE A 503 -29.60 -8.46 -38.95
N ASN A 504 -30.29 -7.36 -39.27
CA ASN A 504 -29.79 -6.29 -40.16
C ASN A 504 -28.73 -5.43 -39.45
N SER A 505 -27.51 -5.33 -39.99
CA SER A 505 -26.41 -4.59 -39.33
C SER A 505 -26.66 -3.08 -39.27
N GLY A 506 -27.32 -2.51 -40.29
CA GLY A 506 -27.77 -1.12 -40.25
C GLY A 506 -28.79 -0.83 -39.14
N VAL A 507 -29.45 -1.86 -38.59
CA VAL A 507 -30.28 -1.75 -37.37
C VAL A 507 -29.44 -1.88 -36.10
N THR A 508 -28.34 -2.65 -36.09
CA THR A 508 -27.48 -2.88 -34.92
C THR A 508 -27.10 -1.59 -34.20
N ALA A 509 -26.45 -0.64 -34.90
CA ALA A 509 -26.02 0.62 -34.30
C ALA A 509 -27.18 1.59 -34.03
N CYS A 510 -28.21 1.57 -34.88
CA CYS A 510 -29.42 2.38 -34.69
C CYS A 510 -30.24 1.93 -33.47
N ARG A 511 -30.25 0.64 -33.14
CA ARG A 511 -31.01 0.06 -32.02
C ARG A 511 -30.50 0.58 -30.66
N LEU A 512 -29.19 0.74 -30.51
CA LEU A 512 -28.59 1.38 -29.33
C LEU A 512 -29.08 2.83 -29.15
N SER A 513 -29.02 3.62 -30.22
CA SER A 513 -29.51 5.01 -30.19
C SER A 513 -31.02 5.11 -29.95
N TYR A 514 -31.80 4.16 -30.47
CA TYR A 514 -33.24 4.05 -30.21
C TYR A 514 -33.53 3.69 -28.74
N SER A 515 -32.97 2.59 -28.24
CA SER A 515 -33.22 2.10 -26.87
C SER A 515 -32.71 3.04 -25.77
N PHE A 516 -31.65 3.82 -26.03
CA PHE A 516 -31.14 4.84 -25.11
C PHE A 516 -31.65 6.26 -25.41
N THR A 517 -32.46 6.43 -26.47
CA THR A 517 -33.01 7.74 -26.91
C THR A 517 -31.93 8.80 -27.23
N LEU A 518 -30.77 8.36 -27.74
CA LEU A 518 -29.65 9.23 -28.13
C LEU A 518 -29.96 10.03 -29.41
N ARG A 519 -29.21 11.12 -29.62
CA ARG A 519 -29.41 12.07 -30.72
C ARG A 519 -28.15 12.42 -31.54
N GLY A 520 -27.00 11.83 -31.22
CA GLY A 520 -25.77 12.02 -31.98
C GLY A 520 -25.69 11.16 -33.26
N PRO A 521 -24.55 11.21 -33.97
CA PRO A 521 -24.32 10.43 -35.19
C PRO A 521 -24.20 8.93 -34.91
N VAL A 522 -24.63 8.11 -35.86
CA VAL A 522 -24.60 6.63 -35.76
C VAL A 522 -23.82 6.05 -36.94
N ALA A 523 -22.87 5.16 -36.67
CA ALA A 523 -22.05 4.47 -37.67
C ALA A 523 -21.88 2.97 -37.36
N ASP A 524 -22.17 2.15 -38.36
CA ASP A 524 -21.86 0.71 -38.43
C ASP A 524 -20.70 0.53 -39.42
N ILE A 525 -19.59 -0.09 -38.99
CA ILE A 525 -18.30 -0.05 -39.69
C ILE A 525 -17.75 -1.47 -39.87
N ASP A 526 -17.62 -1.88 -41.14
CA ASP A 526 -16.95 -3.12 -41.55
C ASP A 526 -15.65 -2.80 -42.31
N THR A 527 -14.51 -2.99 -41.63
CA THR A 527 -13.17 -3.07 -42.23
C THR A 527 -12.50 -4.39 -41.83
N ALA A 528 -13.30 -5.45 -41.65
CA ALA A 528 -12.91 -6.73 -41.07
C ALA A 528 -12.16 -6.54 -39.72
N CYS A 529 -10.94 -7.07 -39.60
CA CYS A 529 -10.24 -7.16 -38.31
C CYS A 529 -9.86 -5.81 -37.66
N SER A 530 -9.97 -4.69 -38.40
CA SER A 530 -9.69 -3.35 -37.88
C SER A 530 -10.93 -2.57 -37.44
N SER A 531 -12.15 -3.09 -37.66
CA SER A 531 -13.42 -2.36 -37.53
C SER A 531 -13.55 -1.53 -36.24
N ALA A 532 -13.34 -2.12 -35.06
CA ALA A 532 -13.47 -1.41 -33.79
C ALA A 532 -12.44 -0.26 -33.58
N LEU A 533 -11.22 -0.36 -34.13
CA LEU A 533 -10.27 0.77 -34.09
C LEU A 533 -10.58 1.83 -35.15
N VAL A 534 -11.16 1.45 -36.30
CA VAL A 534 -11.67 2.44 -37.27
C VAL A 534 -12.85 3.20 -36.67
N ALA A 535 -13.77 2.51 -35.97
CA ALA A 535 -14.84 3.13 -35.21
C ALA A 535 -14.31 4.10 -34.12
N MET A 536 -13.28 3.70 -33.38
CA MET A 536 -12.59 4.60 -32.43
C MET A 536 -11.96 5.82 -33.11
N GLY A 537 -11.34 5.64 -34.28
CA GLY A 537 -10.75 6.71 -35.08
C GLY A 537 -11.79 7.72 -35.59
N GLU A 538 -12.94 7.26 -36.08
CA GLU A 538 -14.03 8.15 -36.52
C GLU A 538 -14.74 8.84 -35.34
N ALA A 539 -14.86 8.19 -34.18
CA ALA A 539 -15.33 8.82 -32.95
C ALA A 539 -14.38 9.91 -32.46
N ASN A 540 -13.06 9.64 -32.42
CA ASN A 540 -12.03 10.64 -32.08
C ASN A 540 -12.08 11.85 -33.04
N LYS A 541 -12.21 11.61 -34.35
CA LYS A 541 -12.40 12.69 -35.36
C LYS A 541 -13.71 13.45 -35.17
N GLY A 542 -14.78 12.79 -34.75
CA GLY A 542 -16.07 13.40 -34.45
C GLY A 542 -15.97 14.37 -33.26
N LEU A 543 -15.43 13.90 -32.15
CA LEU A 543 -15.19 14.70 -30.93
C LEU A 543 -14.26 15.87 -31.24
N ARG A 544 -13.11 15.63 -31.90
CA ARG A 544 -12.12 16.67 -32.27
C ARG A 544 -12.54 17.60 -33.43
N ARG A 545 -13.78 17.49 -33.92
CA ARG A 545 -14.39 18.50 -34.82
C ARG A 545 -15.25 19.50 -34.06
N ALA A 546 -15.76 19.17 -32.87
CA ALA A 546 -16.49 20.09 -32.01
C ALA A 546 -15.61 21.22 -31.46
N THR A 547 -14.28 21.06 -31.54
CA THR A 547 -13.23 21.86 -30.88
C THR A 547 -12.58 22.91 -31.79
N GLN A 548 -13.19 23.18 -32.95
CA GLN A 548 -12.60 24.03 -34.00
C GLN A 548 -13.18 25.44 -33.91
N GLU A 549 -12.31 26.44 -33.75
CA GLU A 549 -12.65 27.87 -33.55
C GLU A 549 -13.54 28.48 -34.65
N ASN A 550 -13.54 27.87 -35.84
CA ASN A 550 -14.45 28.21 -36.95
C ASN A 550 -15.05 26.91 -37.51
N PRO A 551 -16.12 26.37 -36.91
CA PRO A 551 -16.84 25.25 -37.50
C PRO A 551 -17.54 25.77 -38.77
N THR A 552 -17.35 25.10 -39.90
CA THR A 552 -18.09 25.46 -41.11
C THR A 552 -19.61 25.30 -40.87
N PRO A 553 -20.49 26.07 -41.52
CA PRO A 553 -21.95 25.93 -41.30
C PRO A 553 -22.54 24.54 -41.62
N THR A 554 -21.78 23.68 -42.29
CA THR A 554 -22.08 22.26 -42.54
C THR A 554 -21.55 21.31 -41.45
N ALA A 555 -20.66 21.76 -40.57
CA ALA A 555 -20.10 21.01 -39.45
C ALA A 555 -21.05 20.99 -38.23
N TYR A 556 -22.24 20.45 -38.45
CA TYR A 556 -23.25 20.22 -37.41
C TYR A 556 -22.79 19.08 -36.49
N CYS A 557 -21.92 19.36 -35.50
CA CYS A 557 -21.50 18.39 -34.48
C CYS A 557 -20.90 19.08 -33.22
N GLY A 558 -21.75 19.51 -32.29
CA GLY A 558 -21.35 19.78 -30.90
C GLY A 558 -21.17 18.48 -30.11
N LEU A 559 -20.36 17.56 -30.64
CA LEU A 559 -20.22 16.20 -30.12
C LEU A 559 -19.23 16.18 -28.94
N ARG A 560 -19.72 16.04 -27.71
CA ARG A 560 -18.89 15.87 -26.50
C ARG A 560 -18.74 14.43 -26.03
N THR A 561 -19.62 13.51 -26.46
CA THR A 561 -19.66 12.12 -25.99
C THR A 561 -19.84 11.16 -27.16
N ALA A 562 -19.18 10.00 -27.15
CA ALA A 562 -19.35 8.96 -28.16
C ALA A 562 -19.15 7.55 -27.57
N LEU A 563 -20.14 6.68 -27.72
CA LEU A 563 -20.01 5.25 -27.44
C LEU A 563 -19.29 4.57 -28.61
N VAL A 564 -18.15 3.93 -28.31
CA VAL A 564 -17.38 3.13 -29.27
C VAL A 564 -17.46 1.67 -28.87
N MET A 565 -17.84 0.81 -29.82
CA MET A 565 -18.00 -0.62 -29.59
C MET A 565 -17.42 -1.48 -30.72
N GLY A 566 -17.29 -2.77 -30.46
CA GLY A 566 -17.09 -3.79 -31.49
C GLY A 566 -17.70 -5.12 -31.06
N MET A 567 -18.17 -5.91 -32.01
CA MET A 567 -18.59 -7.29 -31.77
C MET A 567 -18.15 -8.26 -32.87
N ASP A 568 -17.87 -9.50 -32.48
CA ASP A 568 -17.84 -10.67 -33.35
C ASP A 568 -18.32 -11.89 -32.56
N LEU A 569 -19.03 -12.82 -33.21
CA LEU A 569 -19.45 -14.08 -32.58
C LEU A 569 -19.37 -15.22 -33.59
N VAL A 570 -18.88 -16.37 -33.14
CA VAL A 570 -18.79 -17.62 -33.90
C VAL A 570 -20.16 -18.32 -33.86
N ASP A 571 -21.09 -17.73 -34.61
CA ASP A 571 -22.50 -18.14 -34.68
C ASP A 571 -22.74 -19.31 -35.67
N ALA A 572 -21.81 -19.59 -36.59
CA ALA A 572 -22.01 -20.57 -37.66
C ALA A 572 -20.70 -21.18 -38.22
N PRO A 573 -20.73 -22.40 -38.81
CA PRO A 573 -19.55 -23.02 -39.41
C PRO A 573 -19.13 -22.38 -40.75
N PHE A 574 -20.03 -21.66 -41.42
CA PHE A 574 -19.84 -21.21 -42.81
C PHE A 574 -18.63 -20.30 -43.03
N THR A 575 -18.35 -19.38 -42.11
CA THR A 575 -17.15 -18.53 -42.16
C THR A 575 -15.88 -19.34 -41.89
N LEU A 576 -15.95 -20.32 -40.97
CA LEU A 576 -14.83 -21.19 -40.65
C LEU A 576 -14.47 -22.13 -41.82
N PHE A 577 -15.45 -22.58 -42.63
CA PHE A 577 -15.20 -23.27 -43.90
C PHE A 577 -14.36 -22.42 -44.87
N ALA A 578 -14.69 -21.14 -45.01
CA ALA A 578 -13.94 -20.23 -45.88
C ALA A 578 -12.51 -20.00 -45.38
N TYR A 579 -12.31 -19.83 -44.08
CA TYR A 579 -10.97 -19.65 -43.50
C TYR A 579 -10.14 -20.94 -43.49
N CYS A 580 -10.76 -22.12 -43.34
CA CYS A 580 -10.10 -23.41 -43.58
C CYS A 580 -9.66 -23.54 -45.04
N ALA A 581 -10.55 -23.30 -46.01
CA ALA A 581 -10.22 -23.38 -47.44
C ALA A 581 -9.15 -22.34 -47.89
N ALA A 582 -9.02 -21.24 -47.16
CA ALA A 582 -7.97 -20.23 -47.36
C ALA A 582 -6.71 -20.45 -46.50
N GLN A 583 -6.65 -21.53 -45.71
CA GLN A 583 -5.54 -21.87 -44.80
C GLN A 583 -5.18 -20.75 -43.79
N MET A 584 -6.19 -20.03 -43.30
CA MET A 584 -6.01 -18.88 -42.41
C MET A 584 -6.05 -19.22 -40.92
N VAL A 585 -6.67 -20.33 -40.53
CA VAL A 585 -6.87 -20.73 -39.13
C VAL A 585 -5.87 -21.79 -38.67
N SER A 586 -5.54 -21.76 -37.38
CA SER A 586 -4.57 -22.66 -36.76
C SER A 586 -5.05 -24.11 -36.74
N VAL A 587 -4.19 -25.02 -37.23
CA VAL A 587 -4.40 -26.48 -37.12
C VAL A 587 -4.38 -26.93 -35.66
N GLY A 588 -3.56 -26.28 -34.82
CA GLY A 588 -3.48 -26.54 -33.37
C GLY A 588 -4.59 -25.87 -32.54
N GLY A 589 -5.54 -25.20 -33.18
CA GLY A 589 -6.67 -24.55 -32.51
C GLY A 589 -6.27 -23.38 -31.60
N ARG A 590 -5.13 -22.73 -31.84
CA ARG A 590 -4.53 -21.66 -31.01
C ARG A 590 -3.76 -20.65 -31.86
N SER A 591 -3.78 -19.38 -31.48
CA SER A 591 -2.96 -18.34 -32.13
C SER A 591 -1.54 -18.37 -31.55
N PHE A 592 -0.61 -19.08 -32.20
CA PHE A 592 0.80 -19.21 -31.78
C PHE A 592 1.59 -17.92 -32.08
N THR A 593 1.23 -16.83 -31.40
CA THR A 593 1.67 -15.47 -31.75
C THR A 593 3.15 -15.27 -31.45
N PHE A 594 3.88 -14.74 -32.43
CA PHE A 594 5.35 -14.55 -32.44
C PHE A 594 6.19 -15.84 -32.36
N ASP A 595 5.59 -17.02 -32.24
CA ASP A 595 6.29 -18.29 -32.07
C ASP A 595 6.74 -18.91 -33.43
N GLU A 596 7.74 -19.78 -33.41
CA GLU A 596 8.17 -20.54 -34.60
C GLU A 596 7.04 -21.42 -35.18
N SER A 597 6.08 -21.84 -34.35
CA SER A 597 4.92 -22.65 -34.76
C SER A 597 3.74 -21.84 -35.31
N ALA A 598 3.86 -20.51 -35.44
CA ALA A 598 2.87 -19.60 -36.03
C ALA A 598 2.32 -20.09 -37.39
N ASN A 599 1.12 -20.69 -37.40
CA ASN A 599 0.53 -21.36 -38.57
C ASN A 599 -0.91 -20.91 -38.91
N GLY A 600 -1.44 -19.89 -38.24
CA GLY A 600 -2.82 -19.42 -38.39
C GLY A 600 -3.37 -18.87 -37.07
N PHE A 601 -4.53 -18.19 -37.13
CA PHE A 601 -5.21 -17.72 -35.93
C PHE A 601 -6.26 -18.71 -35.42
N LEU A 602 -6.59 -18.63 -34.13
CA LEU A 602 -7.82 -19.18 -33.57
C LEU A 602 -8.95 -18.16 -33.78
N ARG A 603 -10.17 -18.56 -34.17
CA ARG A 603 -11.35 -17.66 -34.13
C ARG A 603 -11.82 -17.47 -32.69
N GLY A 604 -12.40 -16.31 -32.38
CA GLY A 604 -13.10 -16.16 -31.11
C GLY A 604 -14.27 -15.19 -31.09
N ASP A 605 -15.14 -15.38 -30.10
CA ASP A 605 -16.19 -14.42 -29.74
C ASP A 605 -15.56 -13.20 -29.05
N GLY A 606 -16.11 -12.01 -29.27
CA GLY A 606 -15.79 -10.86 -28.44
C GLY A 606 -16.82 -9.75 -28.60
N VAL A 607 -17.21 -9.14 -27.49
CA VAL A 607 -18.00 -7.90 -27.45
C VAL A 607 -17.31 -6.93 -26.51
N GLY A 608 -17.14 -5.67 -26.93
CA GLY A 608 -16.52 -4.64 -26.12
C GLY A 608 -17.10 -3.25 -26.36
N GLY A 609 -17.07 -2.42 -25.33
CA GLY A 609 -17.55 -1.04 -25.35
C GLY A 609 -16.72 -0.11 -24.46
N THR A 610 -16.59 1.14 -24.88
CA THR A 610 -16.01 2.24 -24.09
C THR A 610 -16.76 3.53 -24.43
N LEU A 611 -17.04 4.36 -23.41
CA LEU A 611 -17.56 5.70 -23.62
C LEU A 611 -16.40 6.69 -23.72
N LEU A 612 -16.28 7.33 -24.88
CA LEU A 612 -15.36 8.45 -25.12
C LEU A 612 -16.03 9.77 -24.76
N GLU A 613 -15.32 10.65 -24.07
CA GLU A 613 -15.83 11.96 -23.66
C GLU A 613 -14.76 13.05 -23.83
N LEU A 614 -15.18 14.24 -24.27
CA LEU A 614 -14.31 15.39 -24.48
C LEU A 614 -14.20 16.22 -23.19
N GLY A 615 -13.04 16.17 -22.54
CA GLY A 615 -12.68 16.99 -21.38
C GLY A 615 -11.67 18.07 -21.75
N THR A 616 -11.33 18.90 -20.75
CA THR A 616 -10.71 20.22 -20.90
C THR A 616 -9.45 20.44 -20.07
N SER A 617 -9.02 19.50 -19.22
CA SER A 617 -7.77 19.62 -18.46
C SER A 617 -6.94 18.34 -18.31
N ASP A 618 -5.67 18.50 -17.89
CA ASP A 618 -4.76 17.39 -17.58
C ASP A 618 -4.99 16.84 -16.15
N GLU A 619 -5.73 17.56 -15.30
CA GLU A 619 -6.27 17.06 -14.02
C GLU A 619 -7.44 16.09 -14.28
N GLU A 620 -8.42 16.47 -15.10
CA GLU A 620 -9.50 15.56 -15.54
C GLU A 620 -8.92 14.29 -16.17
N ALA A 621 -7.83 14.42 -16.94
CA ALA A 621 -7.14 13.27 -17.53
C ALA A 621 -6.56 12.29 -16.50
N GLN A 622 -6.25 12.73 -15.28
CA GLN A 622 -5.81 11.86 -14.17
C GLN A 622 -6.97 11.27 -13.37
N GLU A 623 -8.17 11.85 -13.44
CA GLU A 623 -9.36 11.30 -12.79
C GLU A 623 -10.00 10.14 -13.60
N MET A 624 -9.92 10.17 -14.94
CA MET A 624 -10.50 9.14 -15.82
C MET A 624 -9.61 7.89 -16.00
N LEU A 625 -10.19 6.79 -16.52
CA LEU A 625 -9.49 5.49 -16.66
C LEU A 625 -8.32 5.53 -17.66
N ALA A 626 -8.46 6.26 -18.76
CA ALA A 626 -7.41 6.48 -19.75
C ALA A 626 -7.70 7.71 -20.62
N CYS A 627 -6.70 8.18 -21.37
CA CYS A 627 -6.85 9.20 -22.41
C CYS A 627 -6.43 8.66 -23.79
N LEU A 628 -7.24 8.93 -24.82
CA LEU A 628 -6.96 8.63 -26.22
C LEU A 628 -6.07 9.73 -26.81
N MET A 629 -4.77 9.46 -26.84
CA MET A 629 -3.74 10.43 -27.20
C MET A 629 -3.72 10.69 -28.71
N GLY A 630 -3.85 9.63 -29.51
CA GLY A 630 -3.87 9.70 -30.96
C GLY A 630 -4.44 8.44 -31.61
N THR A 631 -4.83 8.58 -32.88
CA THR A 631 -5.38 7.52 -33.71
C THR A 631 -4.88 7.66 -35.14
N ASN A 632 -4.81 6.56 -35.90
CA ASN A 632 -4.72 6.64 -37.35
C ASN A 632 -5.45 5.48 -38.05
N VAL A 633 -5.93 5.74 -39.27
CA VAL A 633 -6.42 4.73 -40.20
C VAL A 633 -5.76 4.97 -41.57
N ASN A 634 -5.22 3.93 -42.21
CA ASN A 634 -4.75 3.98 -43.60
C ASN A 634 -5.01 2.65 -44.34
N GLN A 635 -4.51 2.51 -45.56
CA GLN A 635 -4.71 1.32 -46.39
C GLN A 635 -3.41 0.88 -47.09
N ASP A 636 -3.23 -0.42 -47.31
CA ASP A 636 -2.03 -1.05 -47.86
C ASP A 636 -1.78 -0.75 -49.35
N GLY A 637 -2.78 -0.26 -50.06
CA GLY A 637 -2.74 0.00 -51.49
C GLY A 637 -2.66 -1.30 -52.29
N LYS A 638 -1.60 -1.42 -53.10
CA LYS A 638 -1.33 -2.61 -53.92
C LYS A 638 -0.17 -3.40 -53.31
N SER A 639 -0.48 -4.21 -52.30
CA SER A 639 0.44 -5.21 -51.74
C SER A 639 0.54 -6.46 -52.64
N ALA A 640 1.19 -7.53 -52.15
CA ALA A 640 1.47 -8.74 -52.95
C ALA A 640 0.21 -9.54 -53.35
N SER A 641 -0.84 -9.48 -52.52
CA SER A 641 -2.20 -9.98 -52.79
C SER A 641 -3.18 -9.18 -51.93
N LEU A 642 -4.48 -9.24 -52.22
CA LEU A 642 -5.49 -8.46 -51.48
C LEU A 642 -5.45 -8.68 -49.95
N SER A 643 -5.03 -9.87 -49.51
CA SER A 643 -4.93 -10.27 -48.10
C SER A 643 -3.49 -10.30 -47.54
N ALA A 644 -2.48 -9.91 -48.33
CA ALA A 644 -1.10 -9.84 -47.87
C ALA A 644 -0.82 -8.48 -47.19
N PRO A 645 -0.39 -8.45 -45.91
CA PRO A 645 -0.17 -7.20 -45.17
C PRO A 645 1.05 -6.43 -45.69
N HIS A 646 0.99 -5.10 -45.62
CA HIS A 646 2.05 -4.22 -46.12
C HIS A 646 2.77 -3.47 -44.99
N GLY A 647 3.93 -3.98 -44.56
CA GLY A 647 4.76 -3.40 -43.50
C GLY A 647 5.03 -1.88 -43.61
N PRO A 648 5.34 -1.31 -44.80
CA PRO A 648 5.50 0.14 -44.94
C PRO A 648 4.22 0.95 -44.63
N SER A 649 3.04 0.41 -44.96
CA SER A 649 1.76 1.05 -44.63
C SER A 649 1.44 0.94 -43.13
N GLN A 650 1.77 -0.18 -42.50
CA GLN A 650 1.70 -0.33 -41.04
C GLN A 650 2.64 0.66 -40.33
N GLN A 651 3.90 0.77 -40.77
CA GLN A 651 4.85 1.79 -40.27
C GLN A 651 4.29 3.21 -40.40
N GLN A 652 3.68 3.55 -41.54
CA GLN A 652 3.07 4.86 -41.74
C GLN A 652 1.88 5.08 -40.80
N CYS A 653 1.06 4.04 -40.57
CA CYS A 653 -0.07 4.12 -39.65
C CYS A 653 0.39 4.39 -38.20
N ILE A 654 1.43 3.68 -37.75
CA ILE A 654 2.05 3.88 -36.44
C ILE A 654 2.66 5.28 -36.32
N LYS A 655 3.49 5.71 -37.28
CA LYS A 655 4.09 7.05 -37.31
C LYS A 655 3.04 8.16 -37.31
N ALA A 656 1.92 7.98 -38.02
CA ALA A 656 0.84 8.96 -38.07
C ALA A 656 0.06 9.06 -36.75
N SER A 657 -0.26 7.94 -36.10
CA SER A 657 -0.96 7.93 -34.79
C SER A 657 -0.11 8.55 -33.69
N MET A 658 1.19 8.21 -33.63
CA MET A 658 2.16 8.86 -32.74
C MET A 658 2.31 10.35 -33.04
N SER A 659 2.31 10.75 -34.32
CA SER A 659 2.38 12.15 -34.73
C SER A 659 1.10 12.93 -34.40
N GLU A 660 -0.08 12.29 -34.36
CA GLU A 660 -1.31 12.92 -33.84
C GLU A 660 -1.17 13.18 -32.33
N ALA A 661 -0.62 12.20 -31.61
CA ALA A 661 -0.44 12.23 -30.16
C ALA A 661 0.72 13.11 -29.67
N GLY A 662 1.66 13.49 -30.53
CA GLY A 662 2.90 14.19 -30.17
C GLY A 662 3.99 13.29 -29.58
N LEU A 663 3.93 11.98 -29.83
CA LEU A 663 4.72 10.95 -29.14
C LEU A 663 6.03 10.55 -29.84
N THR A 664 7.04 10.26 -29.02
CA THR A 664 8.30 9.62 -29.42
C THR A 664 8.27 8.11 -29.22
N ALA A 665 9.19 7.41 -29.90
CA ALA A 665 9.37 5.96 -29.79
C ALA A 665 9.66 5.45 -28.37
N SER A 666 10.24 6.31 -27.51
CA SER A 666 10.61 6.00 -26.12
C SER A 666 9.48 6.08 -25.10
N GLU A 667 8.36 6.74 -25.43
CA GLU A 667 7.24 6.94 -24.49
C GLU A 667 6.24 5.77 -24.50
N ILE A 668 6.10 5.09 -25.64
CA ILE A 668 5.30 3.87 -25.75
C ILE A 668 5.90 2.80 -24.82
N THR A 669 5.12 2.39 -23.83
CA THR A 669 5.53 1.42 -22.80
C THR A 669 5.15 0.00 -23.23
N ILE A 670 3.97 -0.15 -23.83
CA ILE A 670 3.45 -1.43 -24.32
C ILE A 670 3.01 -1.30 -25.78
N ALA A 671 3.29 -2.30 -26.61
CA ALA A 671 2.73 -2.46 -27.93
C ALA A 671 1.87 -3.72 -28.00
N GLU A 672 0.57 -3.51 -28.13
CA GLU A 672 -0.42 -4.56 -28.38
C GLU A 672 -0.60 -4.69 -29.89
N CYS A 673 -0.13 -5.81 -30.41
CA CYS A 673 -0.01 -6.08 -31.83
C CYS A 673 -1.31 -6.64 -32.41
N HIS A 674 -1.46 -6.52 -33.73
CA HIS A 674 -2.43 -7.29 -34.46
C HIS A 674 -2.13 -8.80 -34.34
N GLY A 675 -0.85 -9.21 -34.31
CA GLY A 675 -0.29 -10.44 -33.73
C GLY A 675 -1.22 -11.64 -33.79
N THR A 676 -1.27 -12.31 -34.94
CA THR A 676 -2.29 -13.33 -35.25
C THR A 676 -1.79 -14.75 -35.13
N GLY A 677 -0.48 -14.97 -34.93
CA GLY A 677 0.11 -16.30 -35.04
C GLY A 677 0.18 -16.78 -36.49
N THR A 678 0.30 -15.86 -37.45
CA THR A 678 0.45 -16.21 -38.87
C THR A 678 1.91 -16.08 -39.30
N ALA A 679 2.45 -17.14 -39.93
CA ALA A 679 3.85 -17.23 -40.37
C ALA A 679 4.36 -16.02 -41.18
N LEU A 680 3.48 -15.33 -41.91
CA LEU A 680 3.80 -14.15 -42.72
C LEU A 680 3.46 -12.83 -42.01
N GLY A 681 2.38 -12.78 -41.22
CA GLY A 681 1.88 -11.55 -40.62
C GLY A 681 2.74 -11.07 -39.46
N ASP A 682 3.07 -11.97 -38.53
CA ASP A 682 3.78 -11.63 -37.31
C ASP A 682 5.21 -11.07 -37.59
N PRO A 683 6.01 -11.63 -38.53
CA PRO A 683 7.28 -11.01 -38.94
C PRO A 683 7.14 -9.62 -39.59
N ILE A 684 6.10 -9.41 -40.41
CA ILE A 684 5.86 -8.13 -41.10
C ILE A 684 5.47 -7.05 -40.08
N GLU A 685 4.60 -7.38 -39.12
CA GLU A 685 4.19 -6.45 -38.07
C GLU A 685 5.36 -6.12 -37.11
N VAL A 686 6.08 -7.13 -36.61
CA VAL A 686 7.20 -6.86 -35.69
C VAL A 686 8.31 -6.09 -36.41
N GLY A 687 8.54 -6.35 -37.71
CA GLY A 687 9.44 -5.54 -38.54
C GLY A 687 8.97 -4.08 -38.67
N ALA A 688 7.67 -3.85 -38.89
CA ALA A 688 7.10 -2.50 -38.92
C ALA A 688 7.19 -1.79 -37.56
N LEU A 689 6.89 -2.49 -36.46
CA LEU A 689 7.00 -1.98 -35.11
C LEU A 689 8.47 -1.63 -34.77
N ARG A 690 9.43 -2.50 -35.08
CA ARG A 690 10.87 -2.25 -34.91
C ARG A 690 11.35 -1.03 -35.71
N GLU A 691 10.96 -0.89 -36.97
CA GLU A 691 11.32 0.28 -37.78
C GLU A 691 10.68 1.60 -37.33
N THR A 692 9.66 1.56 -36.47
CA THR A 692 9.10 2.76 -35.80
C THR A 692 9.68 2.99 -34.40
N MET A 693 10.00 1.92 -33.65
CA MET A 693 10.30 1.99 -32.22
C MET A 693 11.79 1.81 -31.85
N LYS A 694 12.67 1.38 -32.76
CA LYS A 694 14.08 1.04 -32.45
C LYS A 694 14.97 2.13 -31.84
N LYS A 695 14.51 3.39 -31.79
CA LYS A 695 15.22 4.51 -31.12
C LYS A 695 14.65 4.73 -29.72
N ARG A 696 15.08 3.93 -28.75
CA ARG A 696 14.63 3.99 -27.35
C ARG A 696 15.66 3.37 -26.39
N ASP A 697 15.77 3.92 -25.18
CA ASP A 697 16.78 3.51 -24.18
C ASP A 697 16.33 2.30 -23.32
N VAL A 698 15.02 2.18 -23.08
CA VAL A 698 14.41 1.08 -22.30
C VAL A 698 13.56 0.22 -23.22
N PRO A 699 13.51 -1.11 -23.01
CA PRO A 699 12.69 -2.00 -23.82
C PRO A 699 11.18 -1.67 -23.75
N MET A 700 10.44 -2.14 -24.74
CA MET A 700 8.98 -2.09 -24.79
C MET A 700 8.41 -3.47 -24.46
N VAL A 701 7.29 -3.55 -23.74
CA VAL A 701 6.53 -4.82 -23.67
C VAL A 701 5.79 -5.03 -24.99
N VAL A 702 5.91 -6.22 -25.59
CA VAL A 702 5.21 -6.60 -26.83
C VAL A 702 4.25 -7.75 -26.55
N THR A 703 2.99 -7.58 -26.93
CA THR A 703 1.86 -8.43 -26.52
C THR A 703 0.86 -8.61 -27.67
N SER A 704 0.10 -9.72 -27.65
CA SER A 704 -1.17 -9.85 -28.37
C SER A 704 -2.19 -10.62 -27.52
N ALA A 705 -3.36 -10.03 -27.37
CA ALA A 705 -4.54 -10.64 -26.76
C ALA A 705 -4.98 -11.97 -27.39
N LYS A 706 -4.59 -12.21 -28.65
CA LYS A 706 -5.09 -13.32 -29.47
C LYS A 706 -4.48 -14.67 -29.11
N SER A 707 -3.39 -14.68 -28.34
CA SER A 707 -2.88 -15.90 -27.70
C SER A 707 -3.79 -16.39 -26.57
N ASN A 708 -4.56 -15.51 -25.92
CA ASN A 708 -5.39 -15.86 -24.76
C ASN A 708 -6.83 -16.22 -25.14
N PHE A 709 -7.48 -15.45 -26.00
CA PHE A 709 -8.90 -15.66 -26.37
C PHE A 709 -9.16 -15.67 -27.88
N GLY A 710 -8.12 -15.98 -28.68
CA GLY A 710 -8.22 -16.02 -30.13
C GLY A 710 -8.43 -14.65 -30.78
N HIS A 711 -8.62 -14.66 -32.10
CA HIS A 711 -8.91 -13.47 -32.88
C HIS A 711 -10.41 -13.19 -32.88
N THR A 712 -10.82 -12.16 -32.13
CA THR A 712 -12.22 -11.67 -32.07
C THR A 712 -12.58 -10.75 -33.23
N GLU A 713 -12.02 -11.05 -34.41
CA GLU A 713 -12.26 -10.43 -35.71
C GLU A 713 -12.66 -8.93 -35.66
N ALA A 714 -13.93 -8.54 -35.84
CA ALA A 714 -14.32 -7.12 -35.85
C ALA A 714 -14.19 -6.41 -34.47
N ALA A 715 -14.29 -7.14 -33.37
CA ALA A 715 -14.09 -6.66 -32.00
C ALA A 715 -12.61 -6.60 -31.55
N ALA A 716 -11.68 -7.22 -32.28
CA ALA A 716 -10.29 -7.38 -31.87
C ALA A 716 -9.61 -6.05 -31.47
N GLY A 717 -10.00 -4.94 -32.11
CA GLY A 717 -9.56 -3.60 -31.76
C GLY A 717 -9.95 -3.14 -30.36
N ILE A 718 -11.23 -3.24 -29.99
CA ILE A 718 -11.72 -2.81 -28.66
C ILE A 718 -11.26 -3.77 -27.56
N CYS A 719 -11.14 -5.08 -27.86
CA CYS A 719 -10.56 -6.05 -26.92
C CYS A 719 -9.05 -5.79 -26.67
N GLY A 720 -8.29 -5.34 -27.69
CA GLY A 720 -6.90 -4.92 -27.53
C GLY A 720 -6.74 -3.63 -26.70
N ILE A 721 -7.63 -2.65 -26.91
CA ILE A 721 -7.74 -1.46 -26.04
C ILE A 721 -8.07 -1.87 -24.61
N ALA A 722 -8.95 -2.86 -24.41
CA ALA A 722 -9.31 -3.34 -23.08
C ALA A 722 -8.10 -3.95 -22.34
N ARG A 723 -7.35 -4.86 -23.00
CA ARG A 723 -6.12 -5.44 -22.46
C ARG A 723 -5.08 -4.36 -22.16
N CYS A 724 -4.92 -3.38 -23.05
CA CYS A 724 -3.99 -2.27 -22.81
C CYS A 724 -4.39 -1.37 -21.65
N MET A 725 -5.67 -1.08 -21.47
CA MET A 725 -6.14 -0.28 -20.34
C MET A 725 -5.88 -1.02 -19.02
N THR A 726 -6.19 -2.31 -18.92
CA THR A 726 -5.94 -3.08 -17.68
C THR A 726 -4.45 -3.25 -17.38
N MET A 727 -3.62 -3.51 -18.40
CA MET A 727 -2.16 -3.57 -18.24
C MET A 727 -1.58 -2.23 -17.75
N LEU A 728 -2.11 -1.08 -18.21
CA LEU A 728 -1.69 0.24 -17.71
C LEU A 728 -2.26 0.54 -16.31
N LEU A 729 -3.51 0.22 -16.02
CA LEU A 729 -4.13 0.46 -14.70
C LEU A 729 -3.43 -0.32 -13.57
N SER A 730 -2.73 -1.41 -13.91
CA SER A 730 -1.90 -2.22 -13.00
C SER A 730 -0.39 -2.07 -13.23
N MET A 731 0.03 -1.28 -14.23
CA MET A 731 1.41 -1.20 -14.77
C MET A 731 2.12 -2.55 -14.94
N CYS A 732 1.38 -3.58 -15.34
CA CYS A 732 1.85 -4.95 -15.50
C CYS A 732 1.43 -5.47 -16.89
N GLY A 733 2.39 -5.94 -17.68
CA GLY A 733 2.14 -6.59 -18.95
C GLY A 733 1.68 -8.03 -18.75
N ALA A 734 0.55 -8.40 -19.36
CA ALA A 734 0.08 -9.79 -19.38
C ALA A 734 0.82 -10.62 -20.43
N CYS A 735 1.07 -11.90 -20.11
CA CYS A 735 1.84 -12.83 -20.94
C CYS A 735 1.26 -13.09 -22.35
N ASN A 736 2.15 -13.37 -23.30
CA ASN A 736 1.81 -14.02 -24.57
C ASN A 736 1.79 -15.53 -24.34
N LEU A 737 0.67 -16.19 -24.62
CA LEU A 737 0.58 -17.65 -24.48
C LEU A 737 1.20 -18.36 -25.67
N HIS A 738 1.64 -19.59 -25.40
CA HIS A 738 2.20 -20.55 -26.36
C HIS A 738 3.53 -20.16 -27.03
N LEU A 739 4.01 -18.92 -26.83
CA LEU A 739 5.35 -18.50 -27.22
C LEU A 739 6.40 -19.28 -26.40
N LYS A 740 7.23 -20.07 -27.10
CA LYS A 740 8.34 -20.85 -26.56
C LYS A 740 9.65 -20.49 -27.27
N ASN A 741 9.60 -20.39 -28.59
CA ASN A 741 10.74 -20.06 -29.45
C ASN A 741 10.29 -18.92 -30.37
N ILE A 742 10.93 -17.75 -30.27
CA ILE A 742 10.61 -16.63 -31.17
C ILE A 742 10.85 -17.04 -32.62
N ASN A 743 9.88 -16.77 -33.48
CA ASN A 743 9.90 -17.13 -34.89
C ASN A 743 11.19 -16.64 -35.57
N PRO A 744 11.96 -17.50 -36.28
CA PRO A 744 13.27 -17.14 -36.84
C PRO A 744 13.21 -16.08 -37.95
N HIS A 745 12.01 -15.72 -38.44
CA HIS A 745 11.82 -14.60 -39.37
C HIS A 745 11.61 -13.25 -38.66
N ILE A 746 11.51 -13.21 -37.33
CA ILE A 746 11.40 -11.98 -36.53
C ILE A 746 12.81 -11.47 -36.14
N GLU A 747 13.22 -10.31 -36.67
CA GLU A 747 14.46 -9.64 -36.27
C GLU A 747 14.34 -8.97 -34.88
N TYR A 748 14.41 -9.73 -33.79
CA TYR A 748 14.38 -9.21 -32.42
C TYR A 748 15.75 -8.87 -31.82
N ILE A 749 16.85 -9.47 -32.31
CA ILE A 749 18.19 -9.25 -31.76
C ILE A 749 18.59 -7.77 -31.91
N GLY A 750 18.99 -7.14 -30.79
CA GLY A 750 19.36 -5.72 -30.75
C GLY A 750 18.19 -4.74 -30.86
N TYR A 751 16.93 -5.22 -30.83
CA TYR A 751 15.74 -4.38 -30.71
C TYR A 751 15.31 -4.31 -29.23
N PRO A 752 15.25 -3.13 -28.59
CA PRO A 752 14.80 -3.01 -27.20
C PRO A 752 13.29 -3.31 -27.07
N ALA A 753 12.95 -4.59 -26.94
CA ALA A 753 11.61 -5.09 -26.77
C ALA A 753 11.61 -6.45 -26.05
N PHE A 754 10.63 -6.68 -25.18
CA PHE A 754 10.39 -7.95 -24.50
C PHE A 754 9.09 -8.58 -25.00
N PHE A 755 9.20 -9.79 -25.55
CA PHE A 755 8.07 -10.65 -25.89
C PHE A 755 7.77 -11.52 -24.68
N ILE A 756 6.96 -10.98 -23.75
CA ILE A 756 6.81 -11.57 -22.42
C ILE A 756 6.00 -12.87 -22.45
N THR A 757 6.51 -13.91 -21.79
CA THR A 757 5.86 -15.23 -21.61
C THR A 757 5.23 -15.40 -20.23
N GLU A 758 5.52 -14.47 -19.30
CA GLU A 758 4.99 -14.41 -17.95
C GLU A 758 4.51 -12.98 -17.63
N SER A 759 3.66 -12.82 -16.62
CA SER A 759 3.11 -11.51 -16.24
C SER A 759 4.21 -10.63 -15.63
N THR A 760 4.52 -9.52 -16.32
CA THR A 760 5.77 -8.77 -16.13
C THR A 760 5.49 -7.31 -15.74
N ASP A 761 6.07 -6.84 -14.63
CA ASP A 761 5.99 -5.43 -14.20
C ASP A 761 6.65 -4.49 -15.24
N CYS A 762 5.97 -3.38 -15.56
CA CYS A 762 6.48 -2.34 -16.46
C CYS A 762 7.39 -1.31 -15.78
N GLY A 763 7.52 -1.33 -14.45
CA GLY A 763 8.43 -0.48 -13.66
C GLY A 763 8.05 1.01 -13.64
N LYS A 764 6.76 1.34 -13.86
CA LYS A 764 6.27 2.71 -13.99
C LYS A 764 5.01 2.95 -13.16
N LYS A 765 4.73 4.23 -12.87
CA LYS A 765 3.47 4.73 -12.29
C LYS A 765 2.49 5.26 -13.36
N THR A 766 2.99 5.66 -14.54
CA THR A 766 2.20 6.10 -15.71
C THR A 766 2.87 5.68 -17.02
N GLY A 767 2.10 5.51 -18.09
CA GLY A 767 2.57 4.89 -19.32
C GLY A 767 1.57 4.96 -20.46
N ILE A 768 2.04 4.54 -21.65
CA ILE A 768 1.29 4.63 -22.91
C ILE A 768 1.32 3.27 -23.61
N SER A 769 0.17 2.84 -24.12
CA SER A 769 0.01 1.62 -24.89
C SER A 769 -0.45 1.93 -26.31
N GLY A 770 0.24 1.37 -27.29
CA GLY A 770 -0.14 1.47 -28.70
C GLY A 770 -0.81 0.18 -29.18
N VAL A 771 -2.09 0.25 -29.54
CA VAL A 771 -2.90 -0.89 -30.01
C VAL A 771 -3.00 -0.86 -31.53
N SER A 772 -2.61 -1.94 -32.19
CA SER A 772 -2.63 -2.06 -33.66
C SER A 772 -3.63 -3.13 -34.10
N SER A 773 -4.41 -2.87 -35.16
CA SER A 773 -5.18 -3.92 -35.82
C SER A 773 -5.31 -3.70 -37.32
N PHE A 774 -5.09 -4.76 -38.09
CA PHE A 774 -4.95 -4.73 -39.54
C PHE A 774 -6.01 -5.62 -40.18
N GLY A 775 -6.95 -5.01 -40.90
CA GLY A 775 -8.05 -5.73 -41.57
C GLY A 775 -7.57 -6.45 -42.82
N VAL A 776 -8.08 -7.66 -43.08
CA VAL A 776 -7.69 -8.51 -44.23
C VAL A 776 -7.92 -7.87 -45.62
N GLY A 777 -8.65 -6.76 -45.73
CA GLY A 777 -8.71 -5.91 -46.93
C GLY A 777 -7.57 -4.88 -47.03
N GLY A 778 -6.50 -5.04 -46.24
CA GLY A 778 -5.38 -4.10 -46.13
C GLY A 778 -5.74 -2.78 -45.45
N THR A 779 -6.79 -2.69 -44.63
CA THR A 779 -7.12 -1.46 -43.88
C THR A 779 -6.52 -1.51 -42.49
N ASN A 780 -5.51 -0.66 -42.23
CA ASN A 780 -4.81 -0.62 -40.95
C ASN A 780 -5.40 0.44 -40.03
N ALA A 781 -5.51 0.14 -38.75
CA ALA A 781 -5.89 1.11 -37.73
C ALA A 781 -4.97 1.00 -36.49
N ARG A 782 -4.77 2.12 -35.81
CA ARG A 782 -4.07 2.21 -34.52
C ARG A 782 -4.74 3.23 -33.61
N GLY A 783 -4.73 2.95 -32.31
CA GLY A 783 -4.98 3.92 -31.25
C GLY A 783 -3.86 3.87 -30.20
N ASP A 784 -3.40 5.03 -29.75
CA ASP A 784 -2.41 5.18 -28.68
C ASP A 784 -3.10 5.77 -27.44
N ILE A 785 -3.10 5.03 -26.32
CA ILE A 785 -3.77 5.41 -25.06
C ILE A 785 -2.77 5.62 -23.92
N TRP A 786 -2.97 6.66 -23.11
CA TRP A 786 -2.23 6.93 -21.87
C TRP A 786 -3.09 6.55 -20.66
N SER A 787 -2.47 6.03 -19.59
CA SER A 787 -3.11 5.83 -18.28
C SER A 787 -2.08 5.75 -17.14
N ARG A 788 -2.56 5.72 -15.90
CA ARG A 788 -1.81 5.64 -14.64
C ARG A 788 -2.09 4.34 -13.89
N SER A 789 -1.13 3.87 -13.11
CA SER A 789 -1.36 2.77 -12.18
C SER A 789 -2.32 3.23 -11.08
N VAL A 790 -3.47 2.56 -10.99
CA VAL A 790 -4.44 2.70 -9.89
C VAL A 790 -4.44 1.43 -9.01
N TYR A 791 -3.93 0.32 -9.54
CA TYR A 791 -3.66 -0.93 -8.86
C TYR A 791 -2.14 -1.20 -8.76
N GLY A 792 -1.76 -2.20 -7.98
CA GLY A 792 -0.36 -2.59 -7.76
C GLY A 792 0.43 -1.67 -6.82
N TYR A 793 1.66 -2.06 -6.48
CA TYR A 793 2.54 -1.28 -5.58
C TYR A 793 3.04 0.04 -6.23
N MET A 794 3.01 0.13 -7.57
CA MET A 794 3.33 1.33 -8.33
C MET A 794 2.15 2.30 -8.50
N ARG A 795 1.10 2.15 -7.69
CA ARG A 795 -0.07 3.05 -7.65
C ARG A 795 0.32 4.53 -7.58
N THR A 796 -0.48 5.36 -8.22
CA THR A 796 -0.40 6.83 -8.15
C THR A 796 -1.27 7.36 -7.00
N ASP A 797 -0.59 7.77 -5.93
CA ASP A 797 -1.23 8.22 -4.68
C ASP A 797 -1.65 9.70 -4.76
N THR A 798 -1.01 10.48 -5.64
CA THR A 798 -1.28 11.89 -5.92
C THR A 798 -2.51 12.11 -6.83
N VAL A 799 -3.63 11.48 -6.51
CA VAL A 799 -4.96 11.94 -6.97
C VAL A 799 -5.85 12.07 -5.74
N LEU A 800 -6.32 13.31 -5.52
CA LEU A 800 -7.30 13.67 -4.50
C LEU A 800 -8.49 12.69 -4.55
N PRO A 801 -9.05 12.33 -3.39
CA PRO A 801 -9.44 10.96 -3.18
C PRO A 801 -10.57 10.53 -4.10
N VAL A 802 -10.38 9.36 -4.73
CA VAL A 802 -11.41 8.61 -5.47
C VAL A 802 -12.66 8.38 -4.59
N ASN A 803 -12.57 8.59 -3.27
CA ASN A 803 -13.68 8.67 -2.34
C ASN A 803 -14.81 9.62 -2.79
N LYS A 804 -14.50 10.71 -3.51
CA LYS A 804 -15.54 11.60 -4.09
C LYS A 804 -16.43 10.90 -5.13
N TRP A 805 -16.00 9.75 -5.64
CA TRP A 805 -16.80 8.81 -6.44
C TRP A 805 -17.12 7.49 -5.71
N ARG A 806 -16.39 7.08 -4.65
CA ARG A 806 -16.80 5.94 -3.78
C ARG A 806 -18.06 6.23 -2.97
N LEU A 807 -18.55 7.47 -2.94
CA LEU A 807 -19.95 7.81 -2.64
C LEU A 807 -20.96 6.93 -3.41
N GLN A 808 -20.55 6.28 -4.50
CA GLN A 808 -21.34 5.27 -5.17
C GLN A 808 -21.18 3.84 -4.61
N THR A 809 -20.04 3.34 -4.14
CA THR A 809 -19.85 1.87 -4.01
C THR A 809 -20.85 1.12 -3.10
N ALA A 810 -21.37 1.73 -2.03
CA ALA A 810 -22.51 1.19 -1.28
C ALA A 810 -23.86 1.74 -1.79
N LEU A 811 -23.92 3.03 -2.13
CA LEU A 811 -25.13 3.74 -2.53
C LEU A 811 -25.69 3.28 -3.89
N HIS A 812 -24.83 2.79 -4.78
CA HIS A 812 -25.09 2.34 -6.16
C HIS A 812 -25.80 0.98 -6.19
N MET A 813 -25.54 0.11 -5.21
CA MET A 813 -26.41 -1.05 -4.94
C MET A 813 -27.84 -0.58 -4.58
N ARG A 814 -27.98 0.50 -3.80
CA ARG A 814 -29.30 1.05 -3.43
C ARG A 814 -29.98 1.76 -4.60
N ILE A 815 -29.24 2.56 -5.38
CA ILE A 815 -29.76 3.23 -6.59
C ILE A 815 -30.24 2.17 -7.61
N HIS A 816 -29.50 1.07 -7.77
CA HIS A 816 -29.86 -0.01 -8.69
C HIS A 816 -31.10 -0.80 -8.24
N LEU A 817 -31.33 -0.95 -6.92
CA LEU A 817 -32.49 -1.66 -6.35
C LEU A 817 -33.73 -0.77 -6.13
N ASN A 818 -33.53 0.48 -5.70
CA ASN A 818 -34.57 1.37 -5.18
C ASN A 818 -34.79 2.64 -6.04
N GLY A 819 -33.95 2.89 -7.04
CA GLY A 819 -34.17 3.92 -8.07
C GLY A 819 -33.72 5.34 -7.75
N GLN A 820 -33.39 5.68 -6.49
CA GLN A 820 -32.77 6.96 -6.11
C GLN A 820 -31.66 6.78 -5.06
N PRO A 821 -30.70 7.73 -4.96
CA PRO A 821 -29.78 7.82 -3.83
C PRO A 821 -30.50 8.32 -2.57
N GLY A 822 -29.94 8.06 -1.39
CA GLY A 822 -30.57 8.40 -0.11
C GLY A 822 -31.39 7.25 0.50
N PRO A 823 -32.32 7.57 1.43
CA PRO A 823 -33.19 6.57 2.05
C PRO A 823 -34.39 6.19 1.18
N SER A 824 -34.83 4.95 1.36
CA SER A 824 -36.10 4.41 0.89
C SER A 824 -37.13 4.40 2.03
N VAL A 825 -38.42 4.43 1.68
CA VAL A 825 -39.56 4.25 2.61
C VAL A 825 -39.51 2.90 3.35
N SER A 826 -38.71 1.95 2.85
CA SER A 826 -38.49 0.62 3.43
C SER A 826 -37.35 0.55 4.45
N ASP A 827 -36.64 1.64 4.73
CA ASP A 827 -35.37 1.60 5.47
C ASP A 827 -35.55 1.78 6.98
N THR A 828 -34.83 0.94 7.72
CA THR A 828 -34.68 1.08 9.17
C THR A 828 -33.25 1.49 9.49
N LEU A 829 -33.09 2.44 10.40
CA LEU A 829 -31.81 2.76 11.01
C LEU A 829 -31.76 2.17 12.41
N SER A 830 -30.57 1.82 12.88
CA SER A 830 -30.38 1.30 14.24
C SER A 830 -29.16 1.96 14.88
N LEU A 831 -29.27 2.37 16.14
CA LEU A 831 -28.11 2.76 16.91
C LEU A 831 -27.32 1.53 17.36
N TYR A 832 -26.00 1.63 17.30
CA TYR A 832 -25.09 0.62 17.82
C TYR A 832 -23.96 1.33 18.57
N GLY A 833 -23.79 1.03 19.85
CA GLY A 833 -22.94 1.82 20.75
C GLY A 833 -22.38 1.05 21.95
N SER A 834 -21.40 1.64 22.63
CA SER A 834 -20.73 1.04 23.79
C SER A 834 -21.58 0.95 25.05
N TRP A 835 -22.70 1.68 25.12
CA TRP A 835 -23.62 1.75 26.28
C TRP A 835 -24.30 0.43 26.63
N ASN A 836 -24.23 -0.58 25.74
CA ASN A 836 -24.64 -1.96 26.00
C ASN A 836 -23.52 -2.97 25.68
N GLY A 837 -22.26 -2.54 25.80
CA GLY A 837 -21.09 -3.36 25.47
C GLY A 837 -20.99 -3.75 23.99
N TRP A 838 -21.63 -2.98 23.10
CA TRP A 838 -21.83 -3.34 21.67
C TRP A 838 -22.56 -4.68 21.47
N SER A 839 -23.41 -5.10 22.42
CA SER A 839 -24.07 -6.42 22.36
C SER A 839 -25.30 -6.46 21.45
N GLU A 840 -26.09 -5.38 21.39
CA GLU A 840 -27.33 -5.31 20.62
C GLU A 840 -27.45 -3.99 19.84
N MET A 841 -28.10 -4.03 18.68
CA MET A 841 -28.51 -2.85 17.92
C MET A 841 -29.95 -2.50 18.29
N VAL A 842 -30.26 -1.22 18.42
CA VAL A 842 -31.65 -0.77 18.69
C VAL A 842 -32.15 0.08 17.54
N GLU A 843 -33.25 -0.36 16.94
CA GLU A 843 -33.91 0.32 15.81
C GLU A 843 -34.42 1.71 16.24
N MET A 844 -34.19 2.71 15.39
CA MET A 844 -34.61 4.10 15.58
C MET A 844 -36.00 4.31 14.96
N GLU A 845 -36.86 5.13 15.59
CA GLU A 845 -38.15 5.47 15.01
C GLU A 845 -37.97 6.44 13.83
N SER A 846 -38.62 6.18 12.70
CA SER A 846 -38.74 7.16 11.60
C SER A 846 -39.85 8.16 11.95
N VAL A 847 -39.49 9.42 12.15
CA VAL A 847 -40.42 10.48 12.63
C VAL A 847 -40.92 11.35 11.47
N GLU A 848 -40.06 11.62 10.49
CA GLU A 848 -40.39 12.33 9.24
C GLU A 848 -39.63 11.66 8.07
N ASP A 849 -40.01 11.92 6.82
CA ASP A 849 -39.33 11.37 5.64
C ASP A 849 -37.83 11.75 5.66
N GLY A 850 -36.96 10.74 5.79
CA GLY A 850 -35.51 10.95 5.89
C GLY A 850 -35.02 11.38 7.27
N THR A 851 -35.79 11.21 8.35
CA THR A 851 -35.38 11.54 9.72
C THR A 851 -35.77 10.46 10.73
N TRP A 852 -34.76 9.93 11.43
CA TRP A 852 -34.91 8.95 12.49
C TRP A 852 -34.48 9.52 13.85
N GLU A 853 -35.18 9.13 14.91
CA GLU A 853 -34.92 9.55 16.28
C GLU A 853 -34.93 8.35 17.23
N ALA A 854 -34.05 8.38 18.24
CA ALA A 854 -34.01 7.39 19.32
C ALA A 854 -33.47 8.05 20.60
N ILE A 855 -33.83 7.51 21.77
CA ILE A 855 -33.38 8.04 23.06
C ILE A 855 -32.40 7.06 23.70
N VAL A 856 -31.20 7.54 24.04
CA VAL A 856 -30.18 6.76 24.74
C VAL A 856 -30.00 7.31 26.15
N VAL A 857 -30.16 6.45 27.15
CA VAL A 857 -29.60 6.65 28.49
C VAL A 857 -28.15 6.18 28.43
N LEU A 858 -27.19 7.06 28.75
CA LEU A 858 -25.77 6.66 28.73
C LEU A 858 -25.46 5.61 29.81
N GLY A 859 -24.41 4.84 29.56
CA GLY A 859 -23.89 3.83 30.48
C GLY A 859 -23.31 4.42 31.77
N ASP A 860 -22.71 3.54 32.57
CA ASP A 860 -22.28 3.84 33.94
C ASP A 860 -21.24 4.95 34.10
N VAL A 861 -20.32 5.10 33.14
CA VAL A 861 -19.32 6.17 33.09
C VAL A 861 -19.85 7.41 32.35
N GLY A 862 -21.01 7.34 31.68
CA GLY A 862 -21.57 8.48 30.95
C GLY A 862 -20.72 8.95 29.76
N ARG A 863 -19.79 8.14 29.25
CA ARG A 863 -18.93 8.41 28.09
C ARG A 863 -19.06 7.24 27.12
N GLU A 864 -19.70 7.47 25.98
CA GLU A 864 -20.16 6.40 25.09
C GLU A 864 -19.86 6.70 23.61
N ARG A 865 -19.37 5.68 22.90
CA ARG A 865 -19.09 5.72 21.46
C ARG A 865 -20.24 5.05 20.70
N PHE A 866 -20.60 5.57 19.52
CA PHE A 866 -21.64 4.95 18.69
C PHE A 866 -21.46 5.15 17.18
N CYS A 867 -22.22 4.35 16.43
CA CYS A 867 -22.50 4.54 15.01
C CYS A 867 -24.00 4.34 14.73
N VAL A 868 -24.44 4.71 13.52
CA VAL A 868 -25.79 4.41 13.01
C VAL A 868 -25.65 3.32 11.97
N VAL A 869 -26.53 2.32 11.99
CA VAL A 869 -26.44 1.10 11.16
C VAL A 869 -27.68 0.98 10.30
N LEU A 870 -27.50 0.72 9.00
CA LEU A 870 -28.58 0.59 8.04
C LEU A 870 -29.14 -0.85 8.00
N ASN A 871 -30.46 -0.97 8.10
CA ASN A 871 -31.23 -2.22 7.98
C ASN A 871 -30.67 -3.37 8.84
N GLY A 872 -30.19 -3.05 10.05
CA GLY A 872 -29.61 -4.01 11.01
C GLY A 872 -28.28 -4.68 10.56
N ASN A 873 -27.65 -4.21 9.48
CA ASN A 873 -26.45 -4.83 8.93
C ASN A 873 -25.15 -4.14 9.39
N PRO A 874 -24.32 -4.73 10.27
CA PRO A 874 -23.09 -4.12 10.77
C PRO A 874 -22.05 -3.75 9.68
N ARG A 875 -22.19 -4.26 8.45
CA ARG A 875 -21.36 -3.91 7.27
C ARG A 875 -21.94 -2.76 6.43
N ALA A 876 -22.96 -2.07 6.94
CA ALA A 876 -23.60 -0.91 6.33
C ALA A 876 -23.78 0.19 7.38
N ALA A 877 -22.69 0.57 8.05
CA ALA A 877 -22.69 1.59 9.10
C ALA A 877 -22.39 2.98 8.52
N PHE A 878 -23.09 3.98 9.03
CA PHE A 878 -22.72 5.39 8.94
C PHE A 878 -21.83 5.75 10.13
N TYR A 879 -20.78 6.52 9.87
CA TYR A 879 -19.76 6.89 10.85
C TYR A 879 -19.12 8.23 10.46
N PRO A 880 -18.52 8.98 11.40
CA PRO A 880 -17.88 10.26 11.10
C PRO A 880 -16.59 10.12 10.28
N MET A 881 -16.17 11.19 9.60
CA MET A 881 -14.91 11.24 8.86
C MET A 881 -13.69 11.10 9.79
N VAL A 882 -13.74 11.66 11.00
CA VAL A 882 -12.73 11.52 12.06
C VAL A 882 -13.30 10.68 13.21
N ASP A 883 -12.47 9.93 13.95
CA ASP A 883 -12.96 9.20 15.13
C ASP A 883 -13.22 10.15 16.33
N TRP A 884 -14.01 9.67 17.30
CA TRP A 884 -14.43 10.39 18.50
C TRP A 884 -15.19 11.71 18.22
N ALA A 885 -15.76 11.84 17.02
CA ALA A 885 -16.23 13.12 16.51
C ALA A 885 -17.50 13.65 17.20
N ALA A 886 -17.66 14.97 17.10
CA ALA A 886 -18.87 15.70 17.48
C ALA A 886 -19.93 15.69 16.34
N GLN A 887 -21.08 16.30 16.63
CA GLN A 887 -22.25 16.39 15.74
C GLN A 887 -22.01 17.13 14.40
N SER A 888 -20.95 17.94 14.32
CA SER A 888 -20.64 18.78 13.15
C SER A 888 -19.80 18.09 12.07
N GLU A 889 -19.38 16.85 12.29
CA GLU A 889 -18.45 16.13 11.42
C GLU A 889 -19.12 15.55 10.16
N GLU A 890 -18.38 15.46 9.04
CA GLU A 890 -18.90 14.86 7.81
C GLU A 890 -19.18 13.36 8.00
N ILE A 891 -20.32 12.89 7.48
CA ILE A 891 -20.82 11.53 7.71
C ILE A 891 -20.55 10.63 6.49
N LEU A 892 -19.66 9.67 6.70
CA LEU A 892 -19.31 8.61 5.76
C LEU A 892 -20.25 7.40 5.91
N GLY A 893 -20.10 6.41 5.03
CA GLY A 893 -21.00 5.27 4.93
C GLY A 893 -22.29 5.54 4.12
N PRO A 894 -23.20 4.55 4.02
CA PRO A 894 -23.27 3.34 4.83
C PRO A 894 -22.43 2.20 4.25
N ASP A 895 -21.32 1.83 4.90
CA ASP A 895 -20.43 0.76 4.42
C ASP A 895 -19.71 0.04 5.59
N TRP A 896 -18.63 -0.69 5.27
CA TRP A 896 -17.87 -1.52 6.21
C TRP A 896 -16.46 -0.98 6.53
N GLU A 897 -16.02 0.14 5.94
CA GLU A 897 -14.73 0.77 6.25
C GLU A 897 -14.75 1.52 7.62
N ARG A 898 -15.77 1.27 8.46
CA ARG A 898 -15.98 1.80 9.81
C ARG A 898 -14.84 1.55 10.80
N GLU A 899 -13.95 0.57 10.56
CA GLU A 899 -13.24 -0.20 11.60
C GLU A 899 -12.55 0.58 12.76
N GLN A 900 -12.25 1.88 12.61
CA GLN A 900 -11.77 2.77 13.67
C GLN A 900 -12.47 4.15 13.72
N ARG A 901 -13.80 4.24 13.48
CA ARG A 901 -14.55 5.53 13.53
C ARG A 901 -15.94 5.42 14.19
N CYS A 902 -16.21 6.28 15.16
CA CYS A 902 -17.45 6.43 15.91
C CYS A 902 -17.66 7.89 16.34
N TRP A 903 -18.91 8.31 16.56
CA TRP A 903 -19.20 9.53 17.32
C TRP A 903 -19.02 9.28 18.82
N LEU A 904 -18.75 10.34 19.58
CA LEU A 904 -18.58 10.30 21.04
C LEU A 904 -19.63 11.18 21.73
N ILE A 905 -20.44 10.58 22.61
CA ILE A 905 -21.35 11.31 23.52
C ILE A 905 -20.76 11.26 24.93
N GLN A 906 -20.74 12.40 25.61
CA GLN A 906 -20.35 12.50 27.01
C GLN A 906 -21.41 13.28 27.79
N GLY A 907 -21.95 12.65 28.83
CA GLY A 907 -22.97 13.19 29.73
C GLY A 907 -22.36 13.78 31.01
N THR A 908 -23.08 14.71 31.61
CA THR A 908 -22.65 15.46 32.81
C THR A 908 -23.38 15.03 34.09
N ALA A 909 -24.10 13.89 34.07
CA ALA A 909 -24.89 13.37 35.19
C ALA A 909 -25.15 11.87 35.03
N GLU A 910 -25.49 11.18 36.13
CA GLU A 910 -26.00 9.80 36.05
C GLU A 910 -27.29 9.74 35.22
N LYS A 911 -27.45 8.66 34.46
CA LYS A 911 -28.60 8.43 33.57
C LYS A 911 -28.88 9.58 32.59
N ALA A 912 -27.86 10.36 32.20
CA ALA A 912 -28.04 11.43 31.22
C ALA A 912 -28.72 10.89 29.94
N ARG A 913 -29.87 11.46 29.59
CA ARG A 913 -30.73 11.03 28.49
C ARG A 913 -30.45 11.90 27.27
N TYR A 914 -29.94 11.29 26.20
CA TYR A 914 -29.73 11.98 24.93
C TYR A 914 -30.72 11.50 23.89
N LYS A 915 -31.42 12.44 23.26
CA LYS A 915 -32.19 12.16 22.04
C LYS A 915 -31.24 12.28 20.85
N ILE A 916 -30.91 11.16 20.22
CA ILE A 916 -30.08 11.11 19.01
C ILE A 916 -31.01 11.21 17.80
N LYS A 917 -30.76 12.19 16.93
CA LYS A 917 -31.48 12.42 15.67
C LYS A 917 -30.51 12.22 14.51
N PHE A 918 -30.91 11.39 13.54
CA PHE A 918 -30.18 11.21 12.29
C PHE A 918 -31.09 11.63 11.13
N THR A 919 -30.67 12.66 10.38
CA THR A 919 -31.38 13.13 9.19
C THR A 919 -30.52 12.81 7.96
N TRP A 920 -31.13 12.15 6.98
CA TRP A 920 -30.53 11.73 5.73
C TRP A 920 -31.47 12.07 4.59
N SER A 921 -31.00 12.92 3.68
CA SER A 921 -31.75 13.38 2.52
C SER A 921 -30.87 13.38 1.27
N PHE A 922 -31.48 13.35 0.10
CA PHE A 922 -30.79 13.48 -1.17
C PHE A 922 -31.52 14.49 -2.07
N SER A 923 -30.74 15.27 -2.82
CA SER A 923 -31.27 16.10 -3.91
C SER A 923 -30.28 16.15 -5.06
N TYR A 924 -30.79 16.19 -6.30
CA TYR A 924 -29.95 16.28 -7.50
C TYR A 924 -29.17 17.61 -7.59
N GLU A 925 -29.56 18.65 -6.84
CA GLU A 925 -28.88 19.96 -6.81
C GLU A 925 -27.75 20.05 -5.77
N LYS A 926 -27.92 19.42 -4.59
CA LYS A 926 -27.00 19.56 -3.44
C LYS A 926 -26.30 18.26 -3.07
N GLY A 927 -26.59 17.17 -3.76
CA GLY A 927 -26.07 15.84 -3.45
C GLY A 927 -26.79 15.20 -2.25
N GLU A 928 -26.05 14.34 -1.57
CA GLU A 928 -26.50 13.62 -0.38
C GLU A 928 -26.13 14.40 0.88
N LEU A 929 -27.11 14.71 1.73
CA LEU A 929 -26.93 15.41 3.00
C LEU A 929 -27.28 14.47 4.16
N LYS A 930 -26.30 14.22 5.01
CA LYS A 930 -26.42 13.44 6.25
C LYS A 930 -26.00 14.33 7.41
N THR A 931 -26.78 14.34 8.49
CA THR A 931 -26.45 15.03 9.74
C THR A 931 -26.87 14.17 10.93
N VAL A 932 -26.04 14.12 11.97
CA VAL A 932 -26.40 13.52 13.26
C VAL A 932 -26.31 14.58 14.34
N THR A 933 -27.33 14.68 15.17
CA THR A 933 -27.35 15.57 16.32
C THR A 933 -27.80 14.82 17.57
N TRP A 934 -27.45 15.33 18.74
CA TRP A 934 -27.95 14.81 20.00
C TRP A 934 -28.20 15.94 21.01
N GLU A 935 -29.41 15.96 21.57
CA GLU A 935 -29.83 16.92 22.61
C GLU A 935 -29.99 16.22 23.95
N LEU A 936 -29.57 16.88 25.03
CA LEU A 936 -29.78 16.42 26.40
C LEU A 936 -31.23 16.70 26.80
N LEU A 937 -31.92 15.69 27.33
CA LEU A 937 -33.30 15.78 27.79
C LEU A 937 -33.37 16.01 29.31
N ASP A 938 -34.35 16.80 29.75
CA ASP A 938 -34.63 16.99 31.18
C ASP A 938 -35.13 15.71 31.85
N ASN A 939 -34.55 15.39 33.02
CA ASN A 939 -34.81 14.14 33.74
C ASN A 939 -36.21 14.04 34.40
N GLU A 940 -37.03 15.10 34.36
CA GLU A 940 -38.38 15.12 34.95
C GLU A 940 -39.53 14.96 33.92
N GLY A 941 -39.21 14.66 32.65
CA GLY A 941 -40.21 14.40 31.61
C GLY A 941 -40.93 13.04 31.74
N PRO A 942 -42.12 12.88 31.12
CA PRO A 942 -42.87 11.62 31.14
C PRO A 942 -42.14 10.46 30.43
N ASP A 943 -42.60 9.23 30.68
CA ASP A 943 -42.04 8.01 30.08
C ASP A 943 -42.05 8.06 28.53
N PRO A 944 -40.96 7.66 27.86
CA PRO A 944 -40.83 7.75 26.41
C PRO A 944 -41.51 6.58 25.68
N PRO A 945 -42.13 6.87 24.52
CA PRO A 945 -42.16 5.93 23.41
C PRO A 945 -41.62 6.55 22.11
N PRO A 946 -41.01 5.77 21.19
CA PRO A 946 -40.45 4.42 21.31
C PRO A 946 -38.90 4.47 21.27
N ALA A 947 -38.24 3.36 20.89
CA ALA A 947 -36.79 3.30 20.64
C ALA A 947 -35.89 3.88 21.76
N ALA A 948 -36.22 3.57 23.02
CA ALA A 948 -35.40 3.94 24.17
C ALA A 948 -34.37 2.85 24.49
N VAL A 949 -33.09 3.19 24.46
CA VAL A 949 -31.98 2.35 24.92
C VAL A 949 -31.61 2.75 26.35
N ASP A 950 -31.81 1.87 27.33
CA ASP A 950 -31.34 2.10 28.70
C ASP A 950 -29.95 1.46 28.91
N GLY A 951 -28.89 2.21 28.57
CA GLY A 951 -27.52 1.79 28.85
C GLY A 951 -27.19 1.72 30.33
N TRP A 952 -27.96 2.39 31.21
CA TRP A 952 -27.77 2.29 32.66
C TRP A 952 -28.33 0.97 33.23
N ALA A 953 -29.27 0.34 32.53
CA ALA A 953 -29.77 -1.00 32.85
C ALA A 953 -28.79 -2.13 32.43
N TYR A 954 -27.75 -1.82 31.65
CA TYR A 954 -26.72 -2.78 31.28
C TYR A 954 -25.67 -2.93 32.39
N GLU A 955 -25.47 -4.16 32.88
CA GLU A 955 -24.42 -4.46 33.87
C GLU A 955 -23.04 -4.54 33.19
N HIS A 956 -22.45 -3.38 32.90
CA HIS A 956 -21.08 -3.27 32.43
C HIS A 956 -20.11 -4.07 33.32
N SER A 957 -19.25 -4.83 32.65
CA SER A 957 -18.25 -5.68 33.30
C SER A 957 -16.87 -5.05 33.20
N TYR A 958 -16.08 -5.16 34.26
CA TYR A 958 -14.73 -4.59 34.29
C TYR A 958 -13.70 -5.69 34.40
N ALA A 959 -12.73 -5.69 33.50
CA ALA A 959 -11.51 -6.47 33.60
C ALA A 959 -10.34 -5.57 33.97
N LEU A 960 -9.38 -6.11 34.69
CA LEU A 960 -8.06 -5.52 34.88
C LEU A 960 -7.07 -6.21 33.94
N ALA A 961 -6.28 -5.44 33.21
CA ALA A 961 -5.18 -5.92 32.39
C ALA A 961 -3.87 -5.30 32.93
N ALA A 962 -2.85 -6.13 33.15
CA ALA A 962 -1.68 -5.71 33.91
C ALA A 962 -0.43 -6.57 33.64
N SER A 963 0.74 -6.07 34.03
CA SER A 963 2.01 -6.80 33.91
C SER A 963 1.98 -8.18 34.57
N TRP A 964 1.42 -8.29 35.78
CA TRP A 964 1.30 -9.56 36.50
C TRP A 964 0.23 -10.52 35.95
N THR A 965 -0.59 -10.08 34.99
CA THR A 965 -1.51 -10.94 34.23
C THR A 965 -1.00 -11.22 32.81
N GLY A 966 0.22 -10.81 32.46
CA GLY A 966 0.72 -10.87 31.08
C GLY A 966 -0.11 -10.01 30.11
N TRP A 967 -0.76 -8.96 30.63
CA TRP A 967 -1.79 -8.16 29.97
C TRP A 967 -3.09 -8.91 29.60
N GLU A 968 -3.28 -10.14 30.10
CA GLU A 968 -4.59 -10.79 30.01
C GLU A 968 -5.64 -10.03 30.84
N ARG A 969 -6.84 -9.92 30.27
CA ARG A 969 -8.01 -9.21 30.85
C ARG A 969 -8.67 -10.09 31.91
N VAL A 970 -8.26 -9.95 33.17
CA VAL A 970 -8.84 -10.67 34.31
C VAL A 970 -10.09 -9.94 34.82
N ARG A 971 -11.27 -10.54 34.64
CA ARG A 971 -12.55 -9.98 35.11
C ARG A 971 -12.52 -9.76 36.63
N MET A 972 -12.82 -8.53 37.05
CA MET A 972 -12.89 -8.14 38.46
C MET A 972 -14.19 -8.59 39.11
N HIS A 973 -14.21 -8.62 40.44
CA HIS A 973 -15.40 -8.95 41.23
C HIS A 973 -16.00 -7.69 41.87
N PRO A 974 -17.34 -7.61 42.01
CA PRO A 974 -17.98 -6.54 42.79
C PRO A 974 -17.49 -6.54 44.24
N GLY A 975 -17.06 -5.37 44.74
CA GLY A 975 -16.59 -5.18 46.10
C GLY A 975 -17.73 -5.21 47.12
N SER A 976 -17.45 -5.69 48.33
CA SER A 976 -18.51 -5.92 49.32
C SER A 976 -19.12 -4.62 49.85
N GLY A 977 -20.42 -4.39 49.60
CA GLY A 977 -21.21 -3.35 50.27
C GLY A 977 -21.26 -1.98 49.58
N LYS A 978 -20.83 -1.88 48.31
CA LYS A 978 -21.02 -0.68 47.48
C LYS A 978 -21.46 -1.04 46.07
N GLU A 979 -22.36 -0.22 45.52
CA GLU A 979 -22.76 -0.28 44.11
C GLU A 979 -21.62 0.21 43.20
N LYS A 980 -21.42 -0.43 42.05
CA LYS A 980 -20.38 -0.12 41.04
C LYS A 980 -18.94 0.05 41.60
N LEU A 981 -18.61 -0.65 42.69
CA LEU A 981 -17.25 -0.88 43.16
C LEU A 981 -16.75 -2.24 42.66
N PHE A 982 -15.58 -2.26 42.01
CA PHE A 982 -14.89 -3.47 41.57
C PHE A 982 -13.52 -3.53 42.23
N GLU A 983 -13.11 -4.71 42.72
CA GLU A 983 -11.79 -4.86 43.35
C GLU A 983 -11.08 -6.18 43.01
N THR A 984 -9.75 -6.12 43.09
CA THR A 984 -8.84 -7.28 42.94
C THR A 984 -7.57 -7.05 43.76
N THR A 985 -6.80 -8.11 44.03
CA THR A 985 -5.54 -8.02 44.79
C THR A 985 -4.34 -8.41 43.95
N VAL A 986 -3.38 -7.50 43.81
CA VAL A 986 -2.06 -7.77 43.21
C VAL A 986 -1.05 -8.13 44.28
N ARG A 987 -0.10 -9.00 43.93
CA ARG A 987 1.13 -9.22 44.67
C ARG A 987 2.29 -8.79 43.79
N ILE A 988 3.07 -7.79 44.23
CA ILE A 988 4.23 -7.28 43.49
C ILE A 988 5.24 -8.42 43.25
N GLY A 989 5.66 -8.59 42.00
CA GLY A 989 6.64 -9.57 41.56
C GLY A 989 8.09 -9.23 41.95
N ALA A 990 9.05 -9.94 41.34
CA ALA A 990 10.47 -9.75 41.61
C ALA A 990 11.00 -8.37 41.18
N SER A 991 10.34 -7.75 40.20
CA SER A 991 10.59 -6.39 39.68
C SER A 991 10.49 -5.27 40.73
N GLY A 992 9.72 -5.47 41.81
CA GLY A 992 9.36 -4.41 42.75
C GLY A 992 8.37 -3.36 42.20
N GLN A 993 7.93 -3.50 40.95
CA GLN A 993 6.96 -2.61 40.31
C GLN A 993 6.03 -3.39 39.37
N GLU A 994 4.79 -2.90 39.26
CA GLU A 994 3.72 -3.50 38.45
C GLU A 994 2.92 -2.41 37.72
N GLU A 995 2.54 -2.66 36.47
CA GLU A 995 1.79 -1.75 35.61
C GLU A 995 0.36 -2.27 35.38
N PHE A 996 -0.66 -1.41 35.36
CA PHE A 996 -2.04 -1.82 35.13
C PHE A 996 -2.94 -0.77 34.45
N GLN A 997 -4.03 -1.28 33.86
CA GLN A 997 -5.18 -0.58 33.28
C GLN A 997 -6.47 -1.31 33.66
N PHE A 998 -7.63 -0.72 33.34
CA PHE A 998 -8.91 -1.43 33.31
C PHE A 998 -9.49 -1.43 31.89
N VAL A 999 -10.37 -2.38 31.60
CA VAL A 999 -11.01 -2.56 30.29
C VAL A 999 -12.49 -2.84 30.52
N ARG A 1000 -13.37 -1.95 30.04
CA ARG A 1000 -14.83 -2.13 30.14
C ARG A 1000 -15.31 -3.12 29.08
N ASP A 1001 -16.17 -4.04 29.50
CA ASP A 1001 -16.73 -5.17 28.74
C ASP A 1001 -15.70 -6.07 28.03
N GLY A 1002 -14.44 -5.99 28.46
CA GLY A 1002 -13.31 -6.63 27.80
C GLY A 1002 -12.94 -6.01 26.45
N ASP A 1003 -13.61 -4.95 26.02
CA ASP A 1003 -13.35 -4.23 24.78
C ASP A 1003 -12.14 -3.29 24.95
N TRP A 1004 -11.04 -3.57 24.24
CA TRP A 1004 -9.85 -2.73 24.25
C TRP A 1004 -10.08 -1.31 23.71
N LYS A 1005 -11.23 -1.06 23.04
CA LYS A 1005 -11.68 0.29 22.65
C LYS A 1005 -12.43 1.05 23.76
N GLN A 1006 -12.45 0.48 24.96
CA GLN A 1006 -13.00 1.00 26.20
C GLN A 1006 -12.02 0.80 27.36
N ALA A 1007 -10.72 1.01 27.10
CA ALA A 1007 -9.66 1.05 28.09
C ALA A 1007 -9.81 2.28 29.00
N ILE A 1008 -9.55 2.08 30.29
CA ILE A 1008 -9.56 3.12 31.34
C ILE A 1008 -8.15 3.19 31.91
N HIS A 1009 -7.54 4.37 31.82
CA HIS A 1009 -6.10 4.58 31.88
C HIS A 1009 -5.74 5.93 32.55
N PRO A 1010 -4.48 6.19 32.95
CA PRO A 1010 -4.04 7.52 33.35
C PRO A 1010 -3.77 8.42 32.15
N ALA A 1011 -3.93 9.73 32.33
CA ALA A 1011 -3.62 10.74 31.30
C ALA A 1011 -2.16 10.74 30.81
N ALA A 1012 -1.21 10.31 31.66
CA ALA A 1012 0.21 10.23 31.35
C ALA A 1012 0.75 8.81 31.51
N ALA A 1013 1.66 8.40 30.63
CA ALA A 1013 2.22 7.04 30.60
C ALA A 1013 2.99 6.69 31.89
N LYS A 1014 2.91 5.41 32.28
CA LYS A 1014 3.66 4.76 33.38
C LYS A 1014 3.73 5.57 34.69
N THR A 1015 2.62 6.22 35.06
CA THR A 1015 2.61 7.17 36.19
C THR A 1015 2.45 6.52 37.57
N THR A 1016 3.23 7.01 38.53
CA THR A 1016 3.05 6.73 39.97
C THR A 1016 2.41 7.91 40.73
N LYS A 1017 2.20 9.06 40.08
CA LYS A 1017 1.78 10.33 40.70
C LYS A 1017 0.25 10.38 40.86
N ALA A 1018 -0.24 10.66 42.06
CA ALA A 1018 -1.68 10.71 42.36
C ALA A 1018 -2.43 11.90 41.73
N MET A 1019 -1.72 12.93 41.26
CA MET A 1019 -2.33 14.12 40.64
C MET A 1019 -2.67 13.96 39.16
N VAL A 1020 -2.28 12.84 38.52
CA VAL A 1020 -2.59 12.59 37.09
C VAL A 1020 -4.06 12.14 36.97
N PRO A 1021 -4.87 12.77 36.10
CA PRO A 1021 -6.28 12.36 35.92
C PRO A 1021 -6.46 10.92 35.42
N VAL A 1022 -7.60 10.34 35.77
CA VAL A 1022 -8.14 9.14 35.09
C VAL A 1022 -8.77 9.58 33.75
N ARG A 1023 -8.59 8.76 32.72
CA ARG A 1023 -9.11 8.90 31.35
C ARG A 1023 -9.76 7.57 30.91
N GLY A 1024 -10.34 7.54 29.71
CA GLY A 1024 -11.17 6.44 29.23
C GLY A 1024 -12.62 6.47 29.77
N PRO A 1025 -13.49 5.54 29.32
CA PRO A 1025 -13.25 4.52 28.30
C PRO A 1025 -13.02 5.11 26.89
N ASP A 1026 -11.93 4.70 26.25
CA ASP A 1026 -11.58 4.92 24.84
C ASP A 1026 -10.48 3.91 24.41
N ASP A 1027 -9.75 4.13 23.31
CA ASP A 1027 -8.76 3.17 22.77
C ASP A 1027 -7.28 3.48 23.08
N ASP A 1028 -6.97 4.45 23.96
CA ASP A 1028 -5.60 4.71 24.43
C ASP A 1028 -5.11 3.62 25.41
N ASN A 1029 -4.72 2.48 24.85
CA ASN A 1029 -4.19 1.33 25.58
C ASN A 1029 -2.69 1.44 25.89
N GLN A 1030 -2.03 2.58 25.63
CA GLN A 1030 -0.57 2.71 25.80
C GLN A 1030 -0.16 3.23 27.19
N LYS A 1031 -1.08 3.87 27.93
CA LYS A 1031 -0.80 4.53 29.22
C LYS A 1031 -1.26 3.66 30.39
N ALA A 1032 -0.40 3.46 31.40
CA ALA A 1032 -0.68 2.58 32.53
C ALA A 1032 -0.32 3.21 33.89
N TRP A 1033 -1.05 2.86 34.94
CA TRP A 1033 -0.69 3.21 36.33
C TRP A 1033 0.40 2.27 36.81
N VAL A 1034 1.34 2.79 37.62
CA VAL A 1034 2.43 2.00 38.19
C VAL A 1034 2.33 1.93 39.72
N ILE A 1035 2.34 0.71 40.24
CA ILE A 1035 2.42 0.40 41.67
C ILE A 1035 3.86 -0.04 41.98
N VAL A 1036 4.50 0.61 42.95
CA VAL A 1036 5.85 0.26 43.41
C VAL A 1036 5.76 -0.25 44.85
N GLY A 1037 6.41 -1.36 45.15
CA GLY A 1037 6.38 -2.00 46.47
C GLY A 1037 7.49 -3.03 46.63
N LYS A 1038 7.56 -3.69 47.80
CA LYS A 1038 8.53 -4.77 48.00
C LYS A 1038 8.03 -6.05 47.32
N PRO A 1039 8.90 -6.88 46.71
CA PRO A 1039 8.49 -8.19 46.19
C PRO A 1039 7.72 -9.01 47.23
N GLY A 1040 6.59 -9.59 46.82
CA GLY A 1040 5.65 -10.28 47.70
C GLY A 1040 4.68 -9.39 48.48
N GLN A 1041 4.79 -8.05 48.41
CA GLN A 1041 3.82 -7.13 49.01
C GLN A 1041 2.49 -7.17 48.26
N VAL A 1042 1.39 -7.18 49.01
CA VAL A 1042 0.03 -7.17 48.45
C VAL A 1042 -0.54 -5.76 48.45
N PHE A 1043 -1.22 -5.40 47.36
CA PHE A 1043 -2.08 -4.22 47.24
C PHE A 1043 -3.48 -4.65 46.80
N THR A 1044 -4.52 -4.00 47.31
CA THR A 1044 -5.84 -4.03 46.70
C THR A 1044 -5.92 -2.91 45.67
N VAL A 1045 -6.28 -3.27 44.44
CA VAL A 1045 -6.60 -2.35 43.34
C VAL A 1045 -8.12 -2.25 43.27
N GLN A 1046 -8.65 -1.03 43.29
CA GLN A 1046 -10.10 -0.76 43.25
C GLN A 1046 -10.43 0.22 42.13
N LEU A 1047 -11.54 -0.07 41.45
CA LEU A 1047 -12.21 0.82 40.50
C LEU A 1047 -13.61 1.10 41.07
N GLU A 1048 -13.92 2.36 41.35
CA GLU A 1048 -15.26 2.78 41.81
C GLU A 1048 -15.83 3.80 40.82
N ILE A 1049 -17.06 3.59 40.38
CA ILE A 1049 -17.79 4.52 39.49
C ILE A 1049 -18.98 5.08 40.27
N SER A 1050 -19.06 6.41 40.37
CA SER A 1050 -20.12 7.09 41.12
C SER A 1050 -20.30 8.51 40.59
N ASN A 1051 -21.55 8.90 40.30
CA ASN A 1051 -21.88 10.17 39.62
C ASN A 1051 -21.12 10.33 38.29
N THR A 1052 -21.05 9.25 37.49
CA THR A 1052 -20.23 9.10 36.28
C THR A 1052 -18.71 9.25 36.46
N LEU A 1053 -18.22 9.70 37.62
CA LEU A 1053 -16.79 9.86 37.90
C LEU A 1053 -16.14 8.50 38.17
N ILE A 1054 -15.01 8.25 37.50
CA ILE A 1054 -14.15 7.10 37.75
C ILE A 1054 -13.17 7.46 38.87
N THR A 1055 -13.15 6.65 39.94
CA THR A 1055 -12.11 6.70 40.97
C THR A 1055 -11.29 5.41 40.99
N VAL A 1056 -10.02 5.51 40.63
CA VAL A 1056 -9.04 4.43 40.74
C VAL A 1056 -8.30 4.55 42.07
N ARG A 1057 -8.09 3.43 42.78
CA ARG A 1057 -7.38 3.42 44.06
C ARG A 1057 -6.45 2.23 44.20
N THR A 1058 -5.34 2.45 44.91
CA THR A 1058 -4.46 1.38 45.36
C THR A 1058 -4.23 1.48 46.86
N ILE A 1059 -4.49 0.39 47.58
CA ILE A 1059 -4.43 0.30 49.05
C ILE A 1059 -3.43 -0.78 49.43
N SER A 1060 -2.50 -0.50 50.34
CA SER A 1060 -1.64 -1.52 50.96
C SER A 1060 -1.52 -1.28 52.46
N PRO A 1061 -1.51 -2.32 53.33
CA PRO A 1061 -1.52 -2.16 54.80
C PRO A 1061 -0.29 -1.46 55.43
N LYS A 1062 0.67 -0.98 54.61
CA LYS A 1062 1.93 -0.37 55.05
C LYS A 1062 2.33 0.89 54.26
N LEU A 1063 1.49 1.37 53.35
CA LEU A 1063 1.75 2.54 52.50
C LEU A 1063 0.51 3.43 52.45
N GLU A 1064 0.72 4.70 52.12
CA GLU A 1064 -0.38 5.65 51.95
C GLU A 1064 -1.30 5.26 50.80
N LYS A 1065 -2.61 5.45 51.00
CA LYS A 1065 -3.65 5.17 50.02
C LYS A 1065 -3.56 6.15 48.86
N LYS A 1066 -3.18 5.68 47.67
CA LYS A 1066 -3.26 6.48 46.45
C LYS A 1066 -4.68 6.44 45.88
N ILE A 1067 -5.11 7.58 45.37
CA ILE A 1067 -6.41 7.80 44.74
C ILE A 1067 -6.14 8.64 43.49
N TRP A 1068 -6.69 8.22 42.36
CA TRP A 1068 -6.74 8.97 41.11
C TRP A 1068 -8.22 9.19 40.76
N LEU A 1069 -8.56 10.36 40.21
CA LEU A 1069 -9.92 10.77 39.89
C LEU A 1069 -9.99 11.17 38.40
N SER A 1070 -11.10 10.86 37.73
CA SER A 1070 -11.52 11.66 36.58
C SER A 1070 -11.90 13.06 37.06
N ARG A 1071 -11.57 14.11 36.27
CA ARG A 1071 -12.06 15.46 36.57
C ARG A 1071 -13.53 15.60 36.17
N ASP A 1072 -14.23 16.51 36.81
CA ASP A 1072 -15.55 17.00 36.40
C ASP A 1072 -15.44 17.77 35.07
N VAL A 1073 -16.37 17.57 34.13
CA VAL A 1073 -16.25 18.01 32.72
C VAL A 1073 -17.40 18.94 32.35
N SER A 1074 -17.30 20.19 32.78
CA SER A 1074 -18.28 21.25 32.58
C SER A 1074 -18.05 22.14 31.35
N GLY A 1075 -17.26 21.67 30.37
CA GLY A 1075 -17.33 22.18 28.98
C GLY A 1075 -16.17 23.02 28.42
N VAL A 1076 -14.95 22.89 28.96
CA VAL A 1076 -13.72 23.47 28.36
C VAL A 1076 -12.66 22.36 28.21
N ASP A 1077 -11.67 22.56 27.32
CA ASP A 1077 -10.78 21.50 26.81
C ASP A 1077 -10.16 20.61 27.90
N TRP A 1078 -10.07 19.31 27.62
CA TRP A 1078 -9.89 18.26 28.63
C TRP A 1078 -8.44 18.07 29.07
N HIS A 1079 -7.49 18.78 28.44
CA HIS A 1079 -6.06 18.70 28.67
C HIS A 1079 -5.50 19.85 29.54
N ASP A 1080 -4.40 19.58 30.24
CA ASP A 1080 -3.56 20.63 30.86
C ASP A 1080 -2.44 21.08 29.89
N TYR A 1081 -2.33 22.38 29.61
CA TYR A 1081 -1.30 22.92 28.71
C TYR A 1081 -0.10 23.53 29.46
N TRP A 1082 1.12 23.36 28.93
CA TRP A 1082 2.35 23.84 29.56
C TRP A 1082 3.33 24.40 28.52
N VAL A 1083 3.82 25.63 28.71
CA VAL A 1083 4.96 26.16 27.92
C VAL A 1083 6.24 25.44 28.34
N VAL A 1084 7.06 25.03 27.36
CA VAL A 1084 8.33 24.32 27.57
C VAL A 1084 9.48 25.02 26.82
N PHE A 1085 10.63 25.13 27.48
CA PHE A 1085 11.85 25.76 26.95
C PHE A 1085 13.00 24.76 26.81
N GLY A 1086 13.56 24.65 25.60
CA GLY A 1086 14.83 23.97 25.34
C GLY A 1086 14.79 22.43 25.35
N SER A 1087 15.70 21.82 24.58
CA SER A 1087 15.67 20.38 24.29
C SER A 1087 16.36 19.47 25.33
N PHE A 1088 16.99 20.04 26.37
CA PHE A 1088 17.90 19.31 27.27
C PHE A 1088 17.66 19.53 28.78
N ASP A 1089 16.84 20.51 29.16
CA ASP A 1089 16.33 20.68 30.53
C ASP A 1089 14.96 21.40 30.47
N PRO A 1090 13.87 20.67 30.18
CA PRO A 1090 12.58 21.25 29.84
C PRO A 1090 11.89 21.87 31.06
N GLN A 1091 12.00 23.19 31.20
CA GLN A 1091 11.26 23.94 32.23
C GLN A 1091 9.79 24.11 31.81
N PHE A 1092 8.90 23.36 32.45
CA PHE A 1092 7.44 23.44 32.26
C PHE A 1092 6.84 24.64 33.04
N ILE A 1093 6.09 25.50 32.35
CA ILE A 1093 5.30 26.60 32.96
C ILE A 1093 3.82 26.39 32.59
N PRO A 1094 2.90 26.31 33.57
CA PRO A 1094 1.49 26.00 33.29
C PRO A 1094 0.77 27.16 32.60
N LEU A 1095 0.00 26.85 31.57
CA LEU A 1095 -0.96 27.75 30.92
C LEU A 1095 -2.29 27.62 31.67
N ALA A 1096 -2.61 28.60 32.52
CA ALA A 1096 -3.85 28.61 33.29
C ALA A 1096 -5.03 29.03 32.40
N PRO A 1097 -6.21 28.37 32.50
CA PRO A 1097 -7.39 28.79 31.75
C PRO A 1097 -7.85 30.19 32.16
N ASP A 1098 -8.31 30.98 31.19
CA ASP A 1098 -8.87 32.31 31.40
C ASP A 1098 -10.23 32.20 32.14
N PRO A 1099 -10.41 32.84 33.30
CA PRO A 1099 -11.63 32.73 34.09
C PRO A 1099 -12.86 33.42 33.47
N LYS A 1100 -12.73 34.03 32.28
CA LYS A 1100 -13.81 34.72 31.55
C LYS A 1100 -13.98 34.25 30.11
N LEU A 1101 -12.98 33.58 29.52
CA LEU A 1101 -12.97 33.18 28.11
C LEU A 1101 -12.69 31.68 27.96
N ALA A 1102 -13.75 30.91 27.72
CA ALA A 1102 -13.64 29.47 27.46
C ALA A 1102 -12.73 29.19 26.26
N GLY A 1103 -11.82 28.22 26.40
CA GLY A 1103 -10.83 27.85 25.39
C GLY A 1103 -9.57 28.72 25.36
N VAL A 1104 -9.50 29.80 26.15
CA VAL A 1104 -8.30 30.65 26.23
C VAL A 1104 -7.46 30.25 27.45
N TYR A 1105 -6.15 30.14 27.28
CA TYR A 1105 -5.18 29.80 28.32
C TYR A 1105 -4.01 30.80 28.32
N ARG A 1106 -3.52 31.17 29.50
CA ARG A 1106 -2.53 32.24 29.70
C ARG A 1106 -1.40 31.83 30.64
N CYS A 1107 -0.19 32.30 30.36
CA CYS A 1107 0.91 32.32 31.32
C CYS A 1107 1.78 33.58 31.13
N THR A 1108 2.71 33.81 32.06
CA THR A 1108 3.71 34.88 31.93
C THR A 1108 5.12 34.30 31.97
N ILE A 1109 5.97 34.75 31.06
CA ILE A 1109 7.35 34.30 30.91
C ILE A 1109 8.28 35.51 30.79
N THR A 1110 9.52 35.41 31.27
CA THR A 1110 10.48 36.54 31.22
C THR A 1110 11.70 36.13 30.41
N THR A 1111 12.08 36.95 29.43
CA THR A 1111 13.26 36.72 28.60
C THR A 1111 14.54 36.79 29.44
N ARG A 1112 15.51 35.91 29.16
CA ARG A 1112 16.84 36.01 29.77
C ARG A 1112 17.65 37.14 29.10
N ALA A 1113 18.87 37.38 29.58
CA ALA A 1113 19.79 38.41 29.10
C ALA A 1113 20.10 38.39 27.57
N SER A 1114 19.72 37.31 26.86
CA SER A 1114 19.77 37.20 25.40
C SER A 1114 18.78 38.12 24.66
N GLY A 1115 17.67 38.53 25.31
CA GLY A 1115 16.52 39.13 24.65
C GLY A 1115 15.78 38.20 23.69
N LYS A 1116 16.08 36.89 23.71
CA LYS A 1116 15.50 35.87 22.84
C LYS A 1116 15.28 34.55 23.57
N GLU A 1117 14.08 33.99 23.42
CA GLU A 1117 13.71 32.67 23.94
C GLU A 1117 12.94 31.88 22.88
N ASN A 1118 13.18 30.57 22.83
CA ASN A 1118 12.45 29.64 21.97
C ASN A 1118 11.57 28.72 22.84
N PHE A 1119 10.30 28.54 22.47
CA PHE A 1119 9.38 27.71 23.22
C PHE A 1119 8.43 26.88 22.33
N GLN A 1120 7.89 25.83 22.92
CA GLN A 1120 6.79 25.00 22.42
C GLN A 1120 5.74 24.83 23.54
N ILE A 1121 4.59 24.21 23.26
CA ILE A 1121 3.57 23.94 24.28
C ILE A 1121 3.33 22.42 24.39
N ALA A 1122 3.62 21.83 25.54
CA ALA A 1122 3.33 20.44 25.85
C ALA A 1122 1.89 20.25 26.36
N VAL A 1123 1.28 19.13 25.99
CA VAL A 1123 -0.09 18.75 26.38
C VAL A 1123 -0.05 17.65 27.44
N ASP A 1124 -0.88 17.75 28.48
CA ASP A 1124 -0.95 16.85 29.65
C ASP A 1124 0.41 16.58 30.35
N HIS A 1125 1.35 17.54 30.22
CA HIS A 1125 2.73 17.47 30.71
C HIS A 1125 3.59 16.36 30.03
N ASP A 1126 3.22 15.91 28.84
CA ASP A 1126 3.96 14.92 28.03
C ASP A 1126 4.78 15.60 26.93
N LEU A 1127 6.00 15.12 26.68
CA LEU A 1127 6.92 15.64 25.64
C LEU A 1127 6.80 14.90 24.30
N SER A 1128 5.96 13.86 24.23
CA SER A 1128 5.50 13.22 22.98
C SER A 1128 4.22 13.85 22.42
N LEU A 1129 3.68 14.88 23.09
CA LEU A 1129 2.44 15.57 22.74
C LEU A 1129 2.69 17.09 22.70
N ILE A 1130 3.45 17.54 21.70
CA ILE A 1130 3.88 18.92 21.56
C ILE A 1130 3.04 19.66 20.51
N LEU A 1131 2.48 20.81 20.89
CA LEU A 1131 1.97 21.81 19.96
C LEU A 1131 3.13 22.69 19.44
N HIS A 1132 3.18 22.89 18.13
CA HIS A 1132 4.26 23.61 17.45
C HIS A 1132 3.77 24.46 16.25
N PRO A 1133 4.54 25.44 15.75
CA PRO A 1133 4.24 26.13 14.50
C PRO A 1133 4.65 25.33 13.26
N SER A 1134 4.12 25.69 12.09
CA SER A 1134 4.47 25.08 10.78
C SER A 1134 5.94 25.24 10.35
N PHE A 1135 6.67 26.19 10.92
CA PHE A 1135 8.09 26.42 10.67
C PHE A 1135 8.82 26.93 11.91
N GLY A 1136 10.13 26.65 12.01
CA GLY A 1136 10.97 27.08 13.12
C GLY A 1136 11.20 28.59 13.17
N GLY A 1137 11.05 29.19 14.35
CA GLY A 1137 11.31 30.61 14.58
C GLY A 1137 10.11 31.53 14.33
N ALA A 1138 8.89 30.97 14.22
CA ALA A 1138 7.66 31.73 14.02
C ALA A 1138 7.40 32.74 15.15
N ARG A 1139 6.88 33.91 14.79
CA ARG A 1139 6.50 34.99 15.72
C ARG A 1139 5.04 34.87 16.18
N SER A 1140 4.64 35.76 17.08
CA SER A 1140 3.28 35.80 17.66
C SER A 1140 2.21 35.88 16.56
N GLY A 1141 1.37 34.85 16.45
CA GLY A 1141 0.33 34.76 15.42
C GLY A 1141 0.81 34.61 13.97
N GLU A 1142 2.10 34.31 13.74
CA GLU A 1142 2.69 34.20 12.38
C GLU A 1142 2.52 32.80 11.76
N SER A 1143 2.00 31.83 12.52
CA SER A 1143 1.68 30.47 12.09
C SER A 1143 0.46 29.95 12.83
N GLU A 1144 -0.33 29.11 12.15
CA GLU A 1144 -1.28 28.19 12.78
C GLU A 1144 -0.55 27.19 13.70
N VAL A 1145 -1.31 26.55 14.59
CA VAL A 1145 -0.80 25.59 15.59
C VAL A 1145 -1.02 24.16 15.09
N PHE A 1146 0.07 23.39 15.04
CA PHE A 1146 0.13 21.99 14.66
C PHE A 1146 0.47 21.12 15.88
N GLY A 1147 0.39 19.79 15.74
CA GLY A 1147 0.40 18.84 16.85
C GLY A 1147 -0.98 18.68 17.54
N PRO A 1148 -1.06 17.97 18.68
CA PRO A 1148 0.07 17.46 19.46
C PRO A 1148 0.69 16.19 18.89
N ASP A 1149 2.01 16.19 18.69
CA ASP A 1149 2.80 15.06 18.22
C ASP A 1149 4.24 15.10 18.77
N ASP A 1150 5.12 14.21 18.29
CA ASP A 1150 6.51 14.08 18.73
C ASP A 1150 7.53 14.88 17.88
N ALA A 1151 7.12 15.98 17.24
CA ALA A 1151 7.97 16.86 16.42
C ALA A 1151 8.99 17.71 17.22
N VAL A 1152 9.82 17.06 18.04
CA VAL A 1152 10.78 17.65 19.01
C VAL A 1152 11.95 18.40 18.34
N ARG A 1153 12.12 18.35 17.00
CA ARG A 1153 13.31 18.90 16.30
C ARG A 1153 13.00 19.74 15.06
N GLY A 1154 12.72 21.02 15.28
CA GLY A 1154 12.81 22.06 14.24
C GLY A 1154 11.76 23.17 14.35
N PHE A 1155 10.63 22.88 15.00
CA PHE A 1155 9.44 23.72 14.98
C PHE A 1155 9.15 24.34 16.34
N PHE A 1156 9.41 25.65 16.49
CA PHE A 1156 9.27 26.38 17.75
C PHE A 1156 8.90 27.84 17.51
N TRP A 1157 8.21 28.44 18.45
CA TRP A 1157 7.98 29.89 18.49
C TRP A 1157 9.20 30.60 19.08
N THR A 1158 9.51 31.80 18.58
CA THR A 1158 10.64 32.61 19.08
C THR A 1158 10.18 33.98 19.55
N ILE A 1159 10.27 34.24 20.86
CA ILE A 1159 10.23 35.60 21.38
C ILE A 1159 11.55 36.28 21.03
N SER A 1160 11.47 37.51 20.50
CA SER A 1160 12.62 38.39 20.26
C SER A 1160 12.23 39.80 20.65
N GLY A 1161 12.87 40.34 21.70
CA GLY A 1161 12.48 41.60 22.31
C GLY A 1161 13.56 42.14 23.23
N ARG A 1162 13.15 42.80 24.32
CA ARG A 1162 14.09 43.33 25.31
C ARG A 1162 14.59 42.20 26.22
N PRO A 1163 15.88 42.24 26.65
CA PRO A 1163 16.35 41.41 27.75
C PRO A 1163 15.55 41.66 29.03
N ASP A 1164 15.47 40.63 29.90
CA ASP A 1164 14.92 40.70 31.25
C ASP A 1164 13.50 41.30 31.32
N SER A 1165 12.69 41.05 30.28
CA SER A 1165 11.36 41.63 30.08
C SER A 1165 10.28 40.57 30.03
N THR A 1166 9.12 40.85 30.63
CA THR A 1166 8.03 39.87 30.80
C THR A 1166 7.02 39.93 29.66
N TYR A 1167 6.64 38.76 29.15
CA TYR A 1167 5.66 38.58 28.09
C TYR A 1167 4.49 37.73 28.60
N GLU A 1168 3.27 38.14 28.29
CA GLU A 1168 2.08 37.28 28.39
C GLU A 1168 2.04 36.37 27.17
N VAL A 1169 1.98 35.05 27.36
CA VAL A 1169 1.72 34.07 26.30
C VAL A 1169 0.28 33.60 26.41
N VAL A 1170 -0.42 33.60 25.28
CA VAL A 1170 -1.83 33.21 25.15
C VAL A 1170 -1.93 32.08 24.12
N LEU A 1171 -2.59 31.00 24.53
CA LEU A 1171 -3.06 29.92 23.66
C LEU A 1171 -4.58 30.05 23.55
N GLU A 1172 -5.11 30.19 22.35
CA GLU A 1172 -6.56 30.22 22.09
C GLU A 1172 -6.97 28.96 21.33
N ARG A 1173 -7.88 28.17 21.92
CA ARG A 1173 -8.44 26.92 21.41
C ARG A 1173 -9.91 27.14 21.09
N SER A 1174 -10.28 27.07 19.81
CA SER A 1174 -11.68 26.99 19.38
C SER A 1174 -11.97 25.63 18.74
N ARG A 1175 -13.21 25.36 18.34
CA ARG A 1175 -13.55 24.12 17.60
C ARG A 1175 -12.90 24.06 16.21
N ASP A 1176 -12.71 25.23 15.59
CA ASP A 1176 -12.40 25.34 14.16
C ASP A 1176 -10.99 25.90 13.91
N SER A 1177 -10.28 26.31 14.96
CA SER A 1177 -8.93 26.89 14.89
C SER A 1177 -8.18 26.85 16.23
N SER A 1178 -6.85 26.91 16.18
CA SER A 1178 -5.99 27.09 17.36
C SER A 1178 -4.88 28.10 17.05
N SER A 1179 -4.60 29.02 17.97
CA SER A 1179 -3.59 30.08 17.78
C SER A 1179 -2.72 30.30 19.03
N VAL A 1180 -1.47 30.73 18.81
CA VAL A 1180 -0.53 31.11 19.88
C VAL A 1180 0.00 32.52 19.61
N ALA A 1181 -0.16 33.40 20.59
CA ALA A 1181 0.24 34.80 20.54
C ALA A 1181 0.91 35.24 21.84
N TRP A 1182 1.70 36.32 21.81
CA TRP A 1182 2.28 36.91 23.00
C TRP A 1182 2.54 38.42 22.88
N ARG A 1183 2.57 39.10 24.03
CA ARG A 1183 2.81 40.56 24.11
C ARG A 1183 3.68 40.94 25.32
N GLU A 1184 4.51 41.96 25.15
CA GLU A 1184 5.31 42.53 26.24
C GLU A 1184 4.40 43.21 27.26
N ILE A 1185 4.56 42.88 28.54
CA ILE A 1185 3.91 43.59 29.65
C ILE A 1185 4.93 44.57 30.22
N ALA A 1186 4.60 45.86 30.25
CA ALA A 1186 5.41 46.85 30.94
C ALA A 1186 5.48 46.51 32.44
N ALA A 1187 6.65 46.65 33.05
CA ALA A 1187 6.85 46.38 34.48
C ALA A 1187 5.98 47.33 35.33
N ILE A 1188 4.89 46.80 35.89
CA ILE A 1188 4.06 47.49 36.87
C ILE A 1188 4.79 47.43 38.21
N GLU A 1189 4.94 48.58 38.87
CA GLU A 1189 5.57 48.65 40.20
C GLU A 1189 4.77 47.86 41.23
N LEU A 1190 5.47 47.16 42.13
CA LEU A 1190 4.88 46.51 43.29
C LEU A 1190 4.37 47.57 44.28
N VAL A 1191 3.09 47.90 44.19
CA VAL A 1191 2.38 48.70 45.20
C VAL A 1191 1.70 47.75 46.18
N ASP A 1192 2.22 47.73 47.41
CA ASP A 1192 1.79 46.84 48.49
C ASP A 1192 0.71 47.48 49.38
N SER A 1193 -0.39 46.75 49.64
CA SER A 1193 -1.45 46.97 50.65
C SER A 1193 -2.25 48.30 50.61
N GLY A 1194 -3.59 48.27 50.74
CA GLY A 1194 -4.37 49.53 50.62
C GLY A 1194 -5.85 49.70 51.02
N ALA A 1195 -6.62 48.66 51.36
CA ALA A 1195 -7.96 48.76 52.00
C ALA A 1195 -9.13 49.49 51.27
N LEU A 1196 -10.35 49.33 51.85
CA LEU A 1196 -11.66 49.94 51.53
C LEU A 1196 -12.26 49.54 50.16
N GLU A 1197 -13.36 48.78 50.04
CA GLU A 1197 -14.73 48.85 50.62
C GLU A 1197 -15.72 49.77 49.87
N ASP A 1198 -16.90 49.18 49.64
CA ASP A 1198 -18.25 49.77 49.51
C ASP A 1198 -18.83 50.29 48.17
N GLN A 1199 -20.16 50.07 48.06
CA GLN A 1199 -21.17 50.52 47.08
C GLN A 1199 -21.05 50.00 45.64
N GLN A 1200 -22.00 49.25 45.05
CA GLN A 1200 -23.49 49.25 44.97
C GLN A 1200 -24.14 50.13 43.87
N ASP A 1201 -24.98 49.43 43.11
CA ASP A 1201 -26.21 49.85 42.41
C ASP A 1201 -26.18 50.77 41.16
N GLN A 1202 -27.25 50.60 40.37
CA GLN A 1202 -27.72 51.38 39.20
C GLN A 1202 -26.93 51.18 37.88
N ALA A 1203 -27.42 50.60 36.77
CA ALA A 1203 -28.74 50.29 36.16
C ALA A 1203 -29.16 51.22 34.98
N SER A 1204 -30.09 50.69 34.16
CA SER A 1204 -30.80 51.30 33.01
C SER A 1204 -30.07 51.47 31.66
N ASP A 1205 -30.56 50.69 30.69
CA ASP A 1205 -30.87 50.99 29.28
C ASP A 1205 -30.31 52.26 28.60
N ASN A 1206 -29.74 52.08 27.40
CA ASN A 1206 -30.49 52.35 26.15
C ASN A 1206 -29.81 51.84 24.85
N LYS A 1207 -30.66 51.48 23.88
CA LYS A 1207 -30.41 51.36 22.43
C LYS A 1207 -31.53 52.16 21.73
N PRO A 1208 -31.48 52.43 20.41
CA PRO A 1208 -30.35 52.76 19.53
C PRO A 1208 -30.62 54.08 18.76
N LYS A 1209 -29.80 54.46 17.76
CA LYS A 1209 -30.29 55.13 16.52
C LYS A 1209 -29.24 55.21 15.39
N GLU A 1210 -29.67 55.72 14.23
CA GLU A 1210 -29.04 55.57 12.91
C GLU A 1210 -28.76 56.93 12.22
N ALA A 1211 -27.89 56.87 11.18
CA ALA A 1211 -27.89 57.65 9.92
C ALA A 1211 -27.41 59.13 9.83
N GLU A 1212 -27.04 59.48 8.57
CA GLU A 1212 -26.91 60.80 7.90
C GLU A 1212 -25.78 61.79 8.31
N GLU A 1213 -25.20 62.66 7.45
CA GLU A 1213 -24.86 62.64 5.98
C GLU A 1213 -23.92 63.85 5.61
N GLU A 1214 -23.59 64.08 4.31
CA GLU A 1214 -22.95 65.29 3.67
C GLU A 1214 -21.48 65.66 4.07
N GLU A 1215 -20.61 66.39 3.33
CA GLU A 1215 -20.38 66.89 1.93
C GLU A 1215 -18.82 67.05 1.77
N GLU A 1216 -18.06 67.44 0.72
CA GLU A 1216 -18.12 67.83 -0.73
C GLU A 1216 -16.71 67.48 -1.33
N GLY A 1217 -16.38 67.74 -2.61
CA GLY A 1217 -14.95 67.70 -3.03
C GLY A 1217 -14.52 67.87 -4.50
N ALA A 1218 -15.29 68.51 -5.39
CA ALA A 1218 -14.92 69.05 -6.72
C ALA A 1218 -13.68 68.55 -7.56
N GLN A 1219 -14.00 68.03 -8.77
CA GLN A 1219 -13.41 68.37 -10.12
C GLN A 1219 -12.20 67.65 -10.78
N ALA A 1220 -12.41 67.38 -12.09
CA ALA A 1220 -11.48 67.32 -13.24
C ALA A 1220 -10.56 66.07 -13.42
N ALA A 1221 -10.43 65.46 -14.61
CA ALA A 1221 -11.11 65.67 -15.91
C ALA A 1221 -11.08 64.41 -16.81
N GLU A 1222 -11.95 64.39 -17.83
CA GLU A 1222 -11.96 63.44 -18.96
C GLU A 1222 -10.77 63.75 -19.92
N SER A 1223 -10.41 63.01 -20.98
CA SER A 1223 -11.09 61.96 -21.78
C SER A 1223 -10.03 61.22 -22.65
N ALA A 1224 -10.35 60.02 -23.16
CA ALA A 1224 -10.11 59.57 -24.55
C ALA A 1224 -10.22 58.03 -24.69
N GLU A 1225 -11.15 57.56 -25.52
CA GLU A 1225 -11.09 56.23 -26.15
C GLU A 1225 -10.19 56.30 -27.41
N GLN A 1226 -9.56 55.19 -27.82
CA GLN A 1226 -9.87 54.47 -29.07
C GLN A 1226 -8.79 53.47 -29.53
N GLU A 1227 -9.28 52.34 -30.07
CA GLU A 1227 -8.70 51.48 -31.14
C GLU A 1227 -7.28 50.90 -30.99
N ALA A 1228 -7.23 49.63 -30.56
CA ALA A 1228 -6.54 48.53 -31.27
C ALA A 1228 -7.19 47.18 -30.93
#